data_AF-A0A8T3ZWN2-F1
#
_entry.id   AF-A0A8T3ZWN2-F1
#
_cell.length_a   1.000
_cell.length_b   1.000
_cell.length_c   1.000
_cell.angle_alpha   90.00
_cell.angle_beta   90.00
_cell.angle_gamma   90.00
#
_symmetry.space_group_name_H-M   'P 1'
#
loop_
_entity.id
_entity.type
_entity.pdbx_description
1 polymer ?
#
loop_
_entity_poly.entity_id
_entity_poly.type
_entity_poly.pdbx_seq_one_letter_code
_entity_poly.pdbx_strand_id
1 'polypeptide(L)'
;MAARNVISLALLVLLIPPLAFAGSTMRVPAVDTAGQGVLTTATASVQPGEGKIFVDIQPFFSIETQQSSKSAVAAASSLAGVDRNKFNFYYEIFAQAEIVDGPSGGVALALLSYAELAKKKLRSDLSATGTITSDGGVGKVGGVFEKASAASQQGIKVLLIPAGQAIQNGVDLTTYAPEKWGLQVVEVGSLREAVKFAFSDEGSAISAPSRQTIPLSLPAIALGSAARPLGKVTAHQLEGIAASVGELGRKSGPTALYNRSAIDLNNSQYLFGKGYLYSAANLAFVTRVSVESYLLSNITRQELSRRLGEVEGKALSIRFANKTAGNLEWAASAQLRAYWALERIDDARKNLQIAPIAQAVQSLAAAENWEGAAEDLNAAAAEIGGGSPSTQAGVANSDSAANPAYDPASSAAINELALRGYAGGMMENARKLVAAAGDSEATMHLKTARREFSAGAYAASILDSAYATAFSRALSENGESPAEELIIAVGNQSRLAAYNASGWAQLFYAHALYSLGEYNRTGDYDSLGNAVKLRYLSDEFSTQLARIPIEASQDIPLGAGGNSTDGNAASSQSPSGALAPGNLKVAVTTVPSRSAGIDARALALVALIAIGLAMMAVLYLLKRRHGEIGVRPHIALRAARQKLDALDELLVAGKISEGNYDRLREKYEGKLEELGSELEADENEAVSEGGTLDGVATPAEGRTDVREEGAARKKPAGNKKPGVIGGRKTKTPQSKRRKEGR
;
A
#
# COMPACT_ATOMS: atom_id res chain seq x y z
N MET A 1 1.84 -68.72 3.28
CA MET A 1 0.83 -67.83 3.89
C MET A 1 1.24 -66.37 3.84
N ALA A 2 2.36 -65.96 4.46
CA ALA A 2 2.80 -64.55 4.60
C ALA A 2 2.51 -63.62 3.39
N ALA A 3 2.92 -63.97 2.18
CA ALA A 3 2.69 -63.13 0.98
C ALA A 3 1.21 -62.80 0.72
N ARG A 4 0.27 -63.72 1.01
CA ARG A 4 -1.17 -63.47 0.83
C ARG A 4 -1.68 -62.46 1.87
N ASN A 5 -1.17 -62.53 3.10
CA ASN A 5 -1.53 -61.59 4.16
C ASN A 5 -0.96 -60.19 3.89
N VAL A 6 0.25 -60.08 3.33
CA VAL A 6 0.85 -58.79 2.90
C VAL A 6 0.03 -58.16 1.78
N ILE A 7 -0.38 -58.93 0.77
CA ILE A 7 -1.25 -58.44 -0.32
C ILE A 7 -2.62 -58.01 0.23
N SER A 8 -3.23 -58.78 1.13
CA SER A 8 -4.48 -58.38 1.78
C SER A 8 -4.34 -57.11 2.63
N LEU A 9 -3.21 -56.90 3.33
CA LEU A 9 -2.96 -55.70 4.12
C LEU A 9 -2.71 -54.47 3.23
N ALA A 10 -1.97 -54.62 2.13
CA ALA A 10 -1.76 -53.57 1.15
C ALA A 10 -3.07 -53.16 0.45
N LEU A 11 -3.93 -54.13 0.11
CA LEU A 11 -5.29 -53.88 -0.38
C LEU A 11 -6.16 -53.21 0.68
N LEU A 12 -6.01 -53.56 1.97
CA LEU A 12 -6.73 -52.88 3.06
C LEU A 12 -6.35 -51.40 3.15
N VAL A 13 -5.05 -51.07 3.02
CA VAL A 13 -4.57 -49.67 3.00
C VAL A 13 -5.06 -48.91 1.76
N LEU A 14 -5.16 -49.57 0.60
CA LEU A 14 -5.79 -49.00 -0.61
C LEU A 14 -7.32 -48.90 -0.54
N LEU A 15 -7.95 -49.61 0.40
CA LEU A 15 -9.39 -49.55 0.70
C LEU A 15 -9.74 -48.59 1.86
N ILE A 16 -8.74 -47.99 2.51
CA ILE A 16 -8.95 -46.75 3.25
C ILE A 16 -9.13 -45.67 2.18
N PRO A 17 -10.34 -45.10 1.97
CA PRO A 17 -10.45 -43.93 1.10
C PRO A 17 -9.55 -42.85 1.70
N PRO A 18 -8.75 -42.12 0.90
CA PRO A 18 -7.97 -41.02 1.44
C PRO A 18 -8.95 -40.09 2.16
N LEU A 19 -8.70 -39.80 3.43
CA LEU A 19 -9.47 -38.80 4.15
C LEU A 19 -9.10 -37.44 3.53
N ALA A 20 -9.84 -37.10 2.48
CA ALA A 20 -10.07 -35.72 2.07
C ALA A 20 -10.77 -35.04 3.24
N PHE A 21 -9.97 -34.55 4.19
CA PHE A 21 -10.43 -33.69 5.26
C PHE A 21 -11.02 -32.45 4.59
N ALA A 22 -12.35 -32.42 4.51
CA ALA A 22 -13.11 -31.34 3.87
C ALA A 22 -12.91 -30.06 4.68
N GLY A 23 -11.89 -29.29 4.29
CA GLY A 23 -11.56 -28.02 4.91
C GLY A 23 -12.64 -26.98 4.68
N SER A 24 -12.83 -26.12 5.66
CA SER A 24 -13.65 -24.92 5.54
C SER A 24 -13.19 -24.07 4.34
N THR A 25 -14.13 -23.65 3.50
CA THR A 25 -13.87 -22.89 2.26
C THR A 25 -14.69 -21.61 2.22
N MET A 26 -14.07 -20.51 1.77
CA MET A 26 -14.70 -19.20 1.59
C MET A 26 -14.28 -18.61 0.23
N ARG A 27 -15.17 -17.86 -0.39
CA ARG A 27 -14.88 -17.07 -1.60
C ARG A 27 -14.47 -15.67 -1.16
N VAL A 28 -13.29 -15.18 -1.55
CA VAL A 28 -12.64 -13.99 -0.94
C VAL A 28 -12.34 -12.94 -2.01
N PRO A 29 -12.84 -11.69 -1.89
CA PRO A 29 -12.72 -10.71 -2.96
C PRO A 29 -11.36 -10.01 -2.89
N ALA A 30 -10.70 -9.98 -4.04
CA ALA A 30 -9.43 -9.32 -4.29
C ALA A 30 -9.62 -8.26 -5.40
N VAL A 31 -8.52 -7.61 -5.79
CA VAL A 31 -8.46 -6.72 -6.94
C VAL A 31 -7.35 -7.23 -7.86
N ASP A 32 -7.55 -7.21 -9.18
CA ASP A 32 -6.54 -7.60 -10.17
C ASP A 32 -5.54 -6.47 -10.46
N THR A 33 -4.46 -6.77 -11.18
CA THR A 33 -3.45 -5.77 -11.56
C THR A 33 -3.97 -4.63 -12.45
N ALA A 34 -5.18 -4.76 -12.99
CA ALA A 34 -5.87 -3.71 -13.76
C ALA A 34 -6.86 -2.90 -12.90
N GLY A 35 -6.95 -3.16 -11.59
CA GLY A 35 -7.82 -2.44 -10.68
C GLY A 35 -9.27 -2.93 -10.63
N GLN A 36 -9.58 -4.10 -11.21
CA GLN A 36 -10.92 -4.67 -11.23
C GLN A 36 -11.14 -5.66 -10.07
N GLY A 37 -12.35 -5.69 -9.52
CA GLY A 37 -12.70 -6.63 -8.46
C GLY A 37 -12.81 -8.06 -8.99
N VAL A 38 -12.15 -9.00 -8.32
CA VAL A 38 -12.21 -10.44 -8.64
C VAL A 38 -12.49 -11.26 -7.39
N LEU A 39 -12.99 -12.49 -7.53
CA LEU A 39 -13.33 -13.35 -6.41
C LEU A 39 -12.49 -14.63 -6.42
N THR A 40 -11.58 -14.74 -5.46
CA THR A 40 -10.71 -15.91 -5.25
C THR A 40 -11.42 -16.98 -4.41
N THR A 41 -10.86 -18.18 -4.33
CA THR A 41 -11.31 -19.22 -3.37
C THR A 41 -10.17 -19.53 -2.41
N ALA A 42 -10.46 -19.47 -1.11
CA ALA A 42 -9.55 -19.83 -0.04
C ALA A 42 -10.14 -20.99 0.77
N THR A 43 -9.34 -22.03 0.98
CA THR A 43 -9.69 -23.20 1.80
C THR A 43 -8.67 -23.31 2.95
N ALA A 44 -9.13 -23.68 4.14
CA ALA A 44 -8.28 -24.01 5.27
C ALA A 44 -8.63 -25.38 5.84
N SER A 45 -7.62 -26.15 6.24
CA SER A 45 -7.79 -27.33 7.09
C SER A 45 -6.83 -27.29 8.26
N VAL A 46 -7.26 -27.83 9.42
CA VAL A 46 -6.45 -27.82 10.65
C VAL A 46 -6.41 -29.22 11.25
N GLN A 47 -5.19 -29.69 11.52
CA GLN A 47 -4.89 -31.04 12.01
C GLN A 47 -4.00 -30.95 13.27
N PRO A 48 -3.99 -31.93 14.18
CA PRO A 48 -3.02 -31.98 15.27
C PRO A 48 -1.57 -31.93 14.73
N GLY A 49 -0.68 -31.19 15.41
CA GLY A 49 0.65 -30.88 14.89
C GLY A 49 1.52 -30.05 15.84
N GLU A 50 2.43 -29.27 15.26
CA GLU A 50 3.56 -28.60 15.93
C GLU A 50 3.54 -27.07 15.72
N GLY A 51 2.38 -26.46 15.45
CA GLY A 51 2.24 -25.03 15.18
C GLY A 51 2.64 -24.60 13.77
N LYS A 52 2.83 -25.55 12.84
CA LYS A 52 3.33 -25.25 11.48
C LYS A 52 2.21 -24.73 10.59
N ILE A 53 2.48 -23.65 9.89
CA ILE A 53 1.57 -23.02 8.95
C ILE A 53 2.10 -23.24 7.53
N PHE A 54 1.27 -23.83 6.70
CA PHE A 54 1.54 -24.09 5.28
C PHE A 54 0.55 -23.27 4.45
N VAL A 55 1.05 -22.56 3.45
CA VAL A 55 0.25 -21.74 2.54
C VAL A 55 0.65 -22.10 1.11
N ASP A 56 -0.25 -22.71 0.37
CA ASP A 56 -0.15 -22.79 -1.09
C ASP A 56 -1.01 -21.67 -1.71
N ILE A 57 -0.45 -20.98 -2.69
CA ILE A 57 -1.08 -19.85 -3.37
C ILE A 57 -0.77 -19.98 -4.85
N GLN A 58 -1.81 -20.12 -5.67
CA GLN A 58 -1.68 -20.31 -7.11
C GLN A 58 -2.37 -19.15 -7.85
N PRO A 59 -1.67 -18.46 -8.79
CA PRO A 59 -0.37 -18.82 -9.37
C PRO A 59 0.89 -18.20 -8.73
N PHE A 60 0.80 -17.36 -7.68
CA PHE A 60 1.94 -16.61 -7.12
C PHE A 60 2.11 -16.74 -5.60
N PHE A 61 3.36 -16.86 -5.14
CA PHE A 61 3.72 -16.96 -3.72
C PHE A 61 3.99 -15.58 -3.08
N SER A 62 3.36 -15.32 -1.93
CA SER A 62 3.29 -13.99 -1.28
C SER A 62 3.94 -13.98 0.11
N ILE A 63 4.66 -12.90 0.45
CA ILE A 63 5.16 -12.65 1.82
C ILE A 63 4.06 -12.05 2.71
N GLU A 64 3.29 -11.09 2.20
CA GLU A 64 2.24 -10.40 2.98
C GLU A 64 1.07 -11.33 3.34
N THR A 65 0.72 -12.27 2.45
CA THR A 65 -0.26 -13.32 2.71
C THR A 65 0.28 -14.35 3.72
N GLN A 66 1.58 -14.69 3.70
CA GLN A 66 2.19 -15.50 4.76
C GLN A 66 2.13 -14.81 6.12
N GLN A 67 2.44 -13.52 6.21
CA GLN A 67 2.30 -12.76 7.47
C GLN A 67 0.84 -12.75 7.94
N SER A 68 -0.09 -12.48 7.02
CA SER A 68 -1.54 -12.53 7.29
C SER A 68 -2.00 -13.89 7.82
N SER A 69 -1.44 -14.99 7.30
CA SER A 69 -1.74 -16.34 7.81
C SER A 69 -1.29 -16.55 9.26
N LYS A 70 -0.13 -15.98 9.66
CA LYS A 70 0.37 -16.06 11.05
C LYS A 70 -0.55 -15.30 12.01
N SER A 71 -0.94 -14.07 11.65
CA SER A 71 -1.89 -13.27 12.42
C SER A 71 -3.27 -13.93 12.49
N ALA A 72 -3.76 -14.50 11.38
CA ALA A 72 -5.01 -15.23 11.32
C ALA A 72 -5.02 -16.46 12.24
N VAL A 73 -3.95 -17.26 12.25
CA VAL A 73 -3.79 -18.40 13.15
C VAL A 73 -3.76 -17.95 14.61
N ALA A 74 -3.01 -16.90 14.94
CA ALA A 74 -2.94 -16.36 16.29
C ALA A 74 -4.33 -15.90 16.79
N ALA A 75 -5.01 -15.06 16.01
CA ALA A 75 -6.32 -14.52 16.34
C ALA A 75 -7.40 -15.61 16.47
N ALA A 76 -7.43 -16.56 15.53
CA ALA A 76 -8.38 -17.67 15.56
C ALA A 76 -8.14 -18.62 16.73
N SER A 77 -6.88 -18.93 17.05
CA SER A 77 -6.51 -19.81 18.17
C SER A 77 -6.84 -19.15 19.51
N SER A 78 -6.50 -17.87 19.66
CA SER A 78 -6.86 -17.05 20.83
C SER A 78 -8.37 -16.98 21.03
N LEU A 79 -9.13 -16.67 19.99
CA LEU A 79 -10.60 -16.59 20.05
C LEU A 79 -11.29 -17.94 20.27
N ALA A 80 -10.67 -19.05 19.84
CA ALA A 80 -11.14 -20.41 20.10
C ALA A 80 -10.70 -20.95 21.48
N GLY A 81 -9.81 -20.28 22.19
CA GLY A 81 -9.28 -20.72 23.49
C GLY A 81 -8.32 -21.91 23.38
N VAL A 82 -7.58 -22.03 22.27
CA VAL A 82 -6.69 -23.15 21.98
C VAL A 82 -5.24 -22.72 21.77
N ASP A 83 -4.31 -23.61 22.11
CA ASP A 83 -2.89 -23.44 21.92
C ASP A 83 -2.50 -23.72 20.45
N ARG A 84 -2.09 -22.68 19.71
CA ARG A 84 -1.74 -22.77 18.28
C ARG A 84 -0.67 -23.82 18.00
N ASN A 85 0.23 -24.08 18.96
CA ASN A 85 1.38 -24.96 18.79
C ASN A 85 1.01 -26.46 18.76
N LYS A 86 -0.25 -26.81 19.07
CA LYS A 86 -0.78 -28.19 19.02
C LYS A 86 -1.40 -28.55 17.67
N PHE A 87 -1.38 -27.63 16.70
CA PHE A 87 -2.05 -27.79 15.41
C PHE A 87 -1.15 -27.36 14.25
N ASN A 88 -1.27 -28.06 13.13
CA ASN A 88 -0.77 -27.58 11.84
C ASN A 88 -1.95 -27.02 11.03
N PHE A 89 -1.71 -25.88 10.38
CA PHE A 89 -2.68 -25.15 9.57
C PHE A 89 -2.25 -25.23 8.10
N TYR A 90 -3.17 -25.63 7.22
CA TYR A 90 -2.93 -25.73 5.79
C TYR A 90 -3.93 -24.85 5.06
N TYR A 91 -3.43 -23.86 4.31
CA TYR A 91 -4.22 -22.99 3.45
C TYR A 91 -3.94 -23.28 1.98
N GLU A 92 -5.00 -23.29 1.17
CA GLU A 92 -4.94 -23.34 -0.29
C GLU A 92 -5.71 -22.12 -0.82
N ILE A 93 -5.03 -21.28 -1.62
CA ILE A 93 -5.60 -20.06 -2.18
C ILE A 93 -5.50 -20.11 -3.70
N PHE A 94 -6.64 -20.13 -4.37
CA PHE A 94 -6.74 -20.19 -5.83
C PHE A 94 -7.34 -18.90 -6.41
N ALA A 95 -6.59 -18.27 -7.31
CA ALA A 95 -7.01 -17.10 -8.08
C ALA A 95 -7.10 -17.42 -9.58
N GLN A 96 -8.15 -16.93 -10.25
CA GLN A 96 -8.32 -17.09 -11.71
C GLN A 96 -7.51 -16.07 -12.53
N ALA A 97 -6.92 -15.06 -11.89
CA ALA A 97 -6.16 -13.98 -12.50
C ALA A 97 -4.98 -13.59 -11.60
N GLU A 98 -4.05 -12.82 -12.15
CA GLU A 98 -2.97 -12.17 -11.39
C GLU A 98 -3.58 -11.07 -10.51
N ILE A 99 -3.66 -11.35 -9.21
CA ILE A 99 -4.22 -10.44 -8.20
C ILE A 99 -3.14 -9.48 -7.69
N VAL A 100 -3.57 -8.26 -7.30
CA VAL A 100 -2.77 -7.40 -6.43
C VAL A 100 -2.66 -8.10 -5.08
N ASP A 101 -1.44 -8.54 -4.76
CA ASP A 101 -1.10 -9.15 -3.48
C ASP A 101 -1.28 -8.16 -2.33
N GLY A 102 -1.46 -8.68 -1.12
CA GLY A 102 -1.48 -7.91 0.11
C GLY A 102 -2.40 -8.49 1.20
N PRO A 103 -2.34 -7.98 2.44
CA PRO A 103 -2.93 -8.60 3.63
C PRO A 103 -4.46 -8.62 3.68
N SER A 104 -5.15 -8.20 2.62
CA SER A 104 -6.59 -7.95 2.60
C SER A 104 -7.50 -9.19 2.67
N GLY A 105 -6.91 -10.39 2.68
CA GLY A 105 -7.58 -11.67 2.96
C GLY A 105 -7.50 -12.12 4.43
N GLY A 106 -6.80 -11.39 5.31
CA GLY A 106 -6.53 -11.80 6.69
C GLY A 106 -7.77 -12.21 7.49
N VAL A 107 -8.86 -11.44 7.40
CA VAL A 107 -10.13 -11.78 8.08
C VAL A 107 -10.75 -13.07 7.57
N ALA A 108 -10.68 -13.32 6.26
CA ALA A 108 -11.19 -14.56 5.67
C ALA A 108 -10.38 -15.78 6.16
N LEU A 109 -9.03 -15.70 6.13
CA LEU A 109 -8.16 -16.73 6.68
C LEU A 109 -8.44 -16.99 8.17
N ALA A 110 -8.66 -15.94 8.96
CA ALA A 110 -8.96 -16.05 10.38
C ALA A 110 -10.34 -16.69 10.65
N LEU A 111 -11.37 -16.35 9.86
CA LEU A 111 -12.70 -16.98 9.94
C LEU A 111 -12.65 -18.46 9.55
N LEU A 112 -11.92 -18.82 8.50
CA LEU A 112 -11.71 -20.22 8.09
C LEU A 112 -10.96 -21.02 9.16
N SER A 113 -9.93 -20.42 9.75
CA SER A 113 -9.17 -21.04 10.85
C SER A 113 -10.03 -21.25 12.09
N TYR A 114 -10.89 -20.27 12.43
CA TYR A 114 -11.82 -20.40 13.54
C TYR A 114 -12.93 -21.43 13.26
N ALA A 115 -13.42 -21.54 12.01
CA ALA A 115 -14.35 -22.59 11.60
C ALA A 115 -13.76 -23.99 11.87
N GLU A 116 -12.50 -24.19 11.46
CA GLU A 116 -11.77 -25.44 11.66
C GLU A 116 -11.43 -25.74 13.12
N LEU A 117 -11.06 -24.73 13.92
CA LEU A 117 -10.74 -24.93 15.34
C LEU A 117 -11.99 -25.16 16.20
N ALA A 118 -13.06 -24.39 15.96
CA ALA A 118 -14.32 -24.49 16.70
C ALA A 118 -15.27 -25.58 16.15
N LYS A 119 -14.89 -26.23 15.03
CA LYS A 119 -15.71 -27.20 14.26
C LYS A 119 -17.14 -26.72 14.01
N LYS A 120 -17.25 -25.50 13.48
CA LYS A 120 -18.53 -24.86 13.08
C LYS A 120 -18.59 -24.70 11.57
N LYS A 121 -19.77 -24.92 10.97
CA LYS A 121 -20.00 -24.63 9.54
C LYS A 121 -20.11 -23.12 9.32
N LEU A 122 -19.25 -22.57 8.47
CA LEU A 122 -19.38 -21.20 7.94
C LEU A 122 -20.55 -21.13 6.94
N ARG A 123 -21.31 -20.02 6.92
CA ARG A 123 -22.38 -19.80 5.93
C ARG A 123 -21.80 -19.48 4.54
N SER A 124 -22.28 -20.17 3.50
CA SER A 124 -21.67 -20.15 2.15
C SER A 124 -21.96 -18.87 1.35
N ASP A 125 -22.94 -18.08 1.79
CA ASP A 125 -23.38 -16.83 1.18
C ASP A 125 -22.70 -15.58 1.76
N LEU A 126 -21.75 -15.75 2.68
CA LEU A 126 -20.95 -14.69 3.29
C LEU A 126 -19.51 -14.69 2.76
N SER A 127 -18.96 -13.49 2.62
CA SER A 127 -17.56 -13.23 2.32
C SER A 127 -17.00 -12.16 3.26
N ALA A 128 -15.68 -12.02 3.32
CA ALA A 128 -14.99 -11.02 4.13
C ALA A 128 -13.74 -10.48 3.42
N THR A 129 -13.45 -9.19 3.60
CA THR A 129 -12.16 -8.58 3.29
C THR A 129 -11.71 -7.70 4.46
N GLY A 130 -10.41 -7.65 4.70
CA GLY A 130 -9.81 -6.98 5.86
C GLY A 130 -8.44 -7.57 6.17
N THR A 131 -7.53 -6.73 6.69
CA THR A 131 -6.33 -7.24 7.36
C THR A 131 -6.72 -7.81 8.73
N ILE A 132 -5.82 -8.59 9.35
CA ILE A 132 -6.05 -9.12 10.70
C ILE A 132 -4.79 -8.98 11.55
N THR A 133 -4.92 -8.48 12.78
CA THR A 133 -3.87 -8.49 13.80
C THR A 133 -3.89 -9.81 14.59
N SER A 134 -2.81 -10.11 15.31
CA SER A 134 -2.61 -11.36 16.05
C SER A 134 -3.56 -11.57 17.24
N ASP A 135 -4.14 -10.49 17.76
CA ASP A 135 -5.22 -10.46 18.76
C ASP A 135 -6.64 -10.45 18.15
N GLY A 136 -6.76 -10.34 16.83
CA GLY A 136 -8.02 -10.41 16.09
C GLY A 136 -8.73 -9.08 15.87
N GLY A 137 -8.02 -7.96 15.86
CA GLY A 137 -8.47 -6.72 15.25
C GLY A 137 -8.61 -6.82 13.73
N VAL A 138 -9.55 -6.07 13.14
CA VAL A 138 -9.74 -5.98 11.68
C VAL A 138 -9.29 -4.61 11.19
N GLY A 139 -8.39 -4.60 10.20
CA GLY A 139 -7.85 -3.38 9.59
C GLY A 139 -8.22 -3.21 8.11
N LYS A 140 -7.96 -2.00 7.60
CA LYS A 140 -8.46 -1.46 6.32
C LYS A 140 -7.79 -2.06 5.10
N VAL A 141 -8.49 -2.00 3.98
CA VAL A 141 -8.03 -2.55 2.69
C VAL A 141 -8.33 -1.61 1.53
N GLY A 142 -7.54 -1.72 0.45
CA GLY A 142 -7.84 -1.09 -0.83
C GLY A 142 -8.98 -1.79 -1.58
N GLY A 143 -9.64 -1.03 -2.46
CA GLY A 143 -10.59 -1.54 -3.48
C GLY A 143 -11.91 -2.08 -2.94
N VAL A 144 -12.46 -1.51 -1.87
CA VAL A 144 -13.66 -2.05 -1.20
C VAL A 144 -14.92 -1.98 -2.09
N PHE A 145 -15.05 -0.96 -2.95
CA PHE A 145 -16.16 -0.85 -3.89
C PHE A 145 -16.11 -1.94 -4.97
N GLU A 146 -14.91 -2.17 -5.51
CA GLU A 146 -14.61 -3.12 -6.57
C GLU A 146 -14.81 -4.55 -6.05
N LYS A 147 -14.29 -4.83 -4.85
CA LYS A 147 -14.50 -6.08 -4.10
C LYS A 147 -15.98 -6.35 -3.79
N ALA A 148 -16.74 -5.33 -3.40
CA ALA A 148 -18.18 -5.45 -3.15
C ALA A 148 -18.95 -5.74 -4.45
N SER A 149 -18.60 -5.08 -5.56
CA SER A 149 -19.21 -5.38 -6.86
C SER A 149 -18.94 -6.82 -7.29
N ALA A 150 -17.69 -7.28 -7.20
CA ALA A 150 -17.29 -8.64 -7.55
C ALA A 150 -17.98 -9.71 -6.68
N ALA A 151 -18.12 -9.46 -5.38
CA ALA A 151 -18.84 -10.36 -4.47
C ALA A 151 -20.31 -10.50 -4.88
N SER A 152 -21.02 -9.39 -5.16
CA SER A 152 -22.41 -9.40 -5.63
C SER A 152 -22.58 -10.14 -6.95
N GLN A 153 -21.77 -9.82 -7.97
CA GLN A 153 -21.82 -10.44 -9.31
C GLN A 153 -21.68 -11.97 -9.24
N GLN A 154 -20.95 -12.46 -8.23
CA GLN A 154 -20.70 -13.87 -7.97
C GLN A 154 -21.70 -14.53 -7.01
N GLY A 155 -22.75 -13.80 -6.58
CA GLY A 155 -23.87 -14.33 -5.82
C GLY A 155 -23.76 -14.24 -4.29
N ILE A 156 -22.69 -13.66 -3.74
CA ILE A 156 -22.55 -13.42 -2.29
C ILE A 156 -23.69 -12.51 -1.80
N LYS A 157 -24.22 -12.79 -0.61
CA LYS A 157 -25.34 -12.04 0.01
C LYS A 157 -24.90 -11.17 1.17
N VAL A 158 -23.77 -11.49 1.82
CA VAL A 158 -23.17 -10.66 2.86
C VAL A 158 -21.68 -10.47 2.60
N LEU A 159 -21.20 -9.23 2.59
CA LEU A 159 -19.77 -8.91 2.62
C LEU A 159 -19.42 -8.19 3.91
N LEU A 160 -18.53 -8.78 4.69
CA LEU A 160 -17.88 -8.12 5.82
C LEU A 160 -16.72 -7.25 5.29
N ILE A 161 -16.69 -5.99 5.70
CA ILE A 161 -15.64 -5.01 5.38
C ILE A 161 -15.07 -4.40 6.67
N PRO A 162 -13.87 -3.79 6.63
CA PRO A 162 -13.31 -3.11 7.80
C PRO A 162 -14.12 -1.88 8.22
N ALA A 163 -14.14 -1.60 9.52
CA ALA A 163 -14.88 -0.48 10.08
C ALA A 163 -14.38 0.89 9.58
N GLY A 164 -15.31 1.79 9.28
CA GLY A 164 -15.03 3.10 8.69
C GLY A 164 -14.79 3.09 7.18
N GLN A 165 -14.92 1.95 6.49
CA GLN A 165 -14.77 1.83 5.03
C GLN A 165 -16.09 1.76 4.25
N ALA A 166 -17.26 1.90 4.88
CA ALA A 166 -18.57 1.90 4.22
C ALA A 166 -18.69 2.91 3.05
N ILE A 167 -18.04 4.07 3.14
CA ILE A 167 -18.11 5.11 2.10
C ILE A 167 -16.94 4.94 1.13
N GLN A 168 -17.22 4.60 -0.12
CA GLN A 168 -16.25 4.37 -1.19
C GLN A 168 -16.69 5.11 -2.46
N ASN A 169 -15.76 5.75 -3.18
CA ASN A 169 -16.05 6.53 -4.39
C ASN A 169 -17.19 7.57 -4.19
N GLY A 170 -17.38 8.01 -2.94
CA GLY A 170 -18.43 8.92 -2.48
C GLY A 170 -19.82 8.31 -2.22
N VAL A 171 -19.95 6.99 -2.38
CA VAL A 171 -21.17 6.20 -2.19
C VAL A 171 -21.09 5.42 -0.87
N ASP A 172 -22.17 5.42 -0.08
CA ASP A 172 -22.30 4.54 1.09
C ASP A 172 -22.74 3.13 0.66
N LEU A 173 -21.81 2.18 0.70
CA LEU A 173 -22.05 0.78 0.33
C LEU A 173 -23.05 0.07 1.24
N THR A 174 -23.22 0.49 2.51
CA THR A 174 -24.17 -0.14 3.43
C THR A 174 -25.62 0.15 3.05
N THR A 175 -25.86 1.19 2.24
CA THR A 175 -27.18 1.53 1.67
C THR A 175 -27.26 1.17 0.18
N TYR A 176 -26.22 1.49 -0.59
CA TYR A 176 -26.20 1.30 -2.05
C TYR A 176 -26.11 -0.18 -2.47
N ALA A 177 -25.27 -0.99 -1.84
CA ALA A 177 -25.10 -2.39 -2.25
C ALA A 177 -26.36 -3.25 -1.96
N PRO A 178 -27.10 -3.06 -0.85
CA PRO A 178 -28.42 -3.70 -0.71
C PRO A 178 -29.40 -3.30 -1.81
N GLU A 179 -29.48 -2.01 -2.15
CA GLU A 179 -30.47 -1.49 -3.10
C GLU A 179 -30.16 -1.85 -4.56
N LYS A 180 -28.90 -1.76 -4.98
CA LYS A 180 -28.48 -1.93 -6.39
C LYS A 180 -27.93 -3.32 -6.71
N TRP A 181 -27.37 -4.00 -5.71
CA TRP A 181 -26.57 -5.22 -5.89
C TRP A 181 -27.10 -6.42 -5.11
N GLY A 182 -28.15 -6.24 -4.29
CA GLY A 182 -28.69 -7.30 -3.43
C GLY A 182 -27.67 -7.88 -2.44
N LEU A 183 -26.64 -7.09 -2.10
CA LEU A 183 -25.51 -7.49 -1.25
C LEU A 183 -25.55 -6.66 0.03
N GLN A 184 -25.69 -7.31 1.18
CA GLN A 184 -25.56 -6.65 2.47
C GLN A 184 -24.08 -6.41 2.80
N VAL A 185 -23.69 -5.14 2.92
CA VAL A 185 -22.34 -4.75 3.36
C VAL A 185 -22.39 -4.44 4.85
N VAL A 186 -21.48 -5.05 5.62
CA VAL A 186 -21.43 -4.96 7.09
C VAL A 186 -20.03 -4.60 7.56
N GLU A 187 -19.91 -3.54 8.36
CA GLU A 187 -18.64 -3.12 8.94
C GLU A 187 -18.26 -3.91 10.20
N VAL A 188 -17.06 -4.48 10.23
CA VAL A 188 -16.49 -5.18 11.38
C VAL A 188 -15.14 -4.59 11.79
N GLY A 189 -14.88 -4.51 13.10
CA GLY A 189 -13.61 -4.08 13.69
C GLY A 189 -12.85 -5.21 14.41
N SER A 190 -13.44 -6.39 14.56
CA SER A 190 -12.77 -7.55 15.17
C SER A 190 -13.24 -8.89 14.62
N LEU A 191 -12.38 -9.91 14.69
CA LEU A 191 -12.73 -11.31 14.42
C LEU A 191 -13.86 -11.79 15.33
N ARG A 192 -13.90 -11.33 16.60
CA ARG A 192 -14.97 -11.63 17.56
C ARG A 192 -16.35 -11.14 17.10
N GLU A 193 -16.39 -10.07 16.32
CA GLU A 193 -17.59 -9.52 15.70
C GLU A 193 -17.90 -10.26 14.39
N ALA A 194 -16.91 -10.44 13.52
CA ALA A 194 -17.03 -11.20 12.27
C ALA A 194 -17.54 -12.64 12.50
N VAL A 195 -17.11 -13.30 13.59
CA VAL A 195 -17.58 -14.63 14.00
C VAL A 195 -19.07 -14.65 14.39
N LYS A 196 -19.65 -13.55 14.91
CA LYS A 196 -21.11 -13.49 15.16
C LYS A 196 -21.91 -13.53 13.86
N PHE A 197 -21.30 -13.05 12.77
CA PHE A 197 -21.92 -12.90 11.46
C PHE A 197 -21.65 -14.10 10.54
N ALA A 198 -20.42 -14.63 10.54
CA ALA A 198 -19.99 -15.76 9.71
C ALA A 198 -20.60 -17.12 10.11
N PHE A 199 -21.11 -17.22 11.34
CA PHE A 199 -21.74 -18.43 11.90
C PHE A 199 -23.20 -18.18 12.32
N SER A 200 -23.87 -17.19 11.70
CA SER A 200 -25.32 -17.04 11.75
C SER A 200 -26.00 -17.92 10.69
N ASP A 201 -27.34 -18.04 10.75
CA ASP A 201 -28.10 -18.84 9.79
C ASP A 201 -27.89 -18.38 8.33
N GLU A 202 -27.66 -19.34 7.44
CA GLU A 202 -27.43 -19.09 6.01
C GLU A 202 -28.68 -18.54 5.33
N GLY A 203 -28.53 -17.54 4.46
CA GLY A 203 -29.66 -16.80 3.87
C GLY A 203 -30.36 -15.80 4.82
N SER A 204 -30.02 -15.76 6.12
CA SER A 204 -30.56 -14.73 7.03
C SER A 204 -29.89 -13.37 6.80
N ALA A 205 -30.67 -12.29 6.87
CA ALA A 205 -30.14 -10.93 6.89
C ALA A 205 -29.46 -10.64 8.24
N ILE A 206 -28.30 -9.99 8.21
CA ILE A 206 -27.50 -9.74 9.42
C ILE A 206 -28.00 -8.49 10.12
N SER A 207 -28.44 -8.63 11.36
CA SER A 207 -28.77 -7.50 12.24
C SER A 207 -27.49 -6.89 12.83
N ALA A 208 -26.79 -6.11 12.02
CA ALA A 208 -25.66 -5.29 12.46
C ALA A 208 -26.17 -3.90 12.90
N PRO A 209 -25.73 -3.36 14.06
CA PRO A 209 -26.04 -1.99 14.42
C PRO A 209 -25.31 -1.03 13.47
N SER A 210 -25.93 0.09 13.11
CA SER A 210 -25.22 1.14 12.39
C SER A 210 -24.11 1.74 13.28
N ARG A 211 -22.87 1.74 12.78
CA ARG A 211 -21.72 2.29 13.49
C ARG A 211 -21.84 3.82 13.53
N GLN A 212 -22.41 4.33 14.62
CA GLN A 212 -22.40 5.76 14.90
C GLN A 212 -20.96 6.26 15.06
N THR A 213 -20.66 7.43 14.48
CA THR A 213 -19.37 8.09 14.62
C THR A 213 -19.17 8.58 16.05
N ILE A 214 -18.55 7.75 16.90
CA ILE A 214 -18.15 8.13 18.26
C ILE A 214 -17.26 9.39 18.17
N PRO A 215 -17.66 10.54 18.74
CA PRO A 215 -16.96 11.80 18.52
C PRO A 215 -15.51 11.77 18.98
N LEU A 216 -14.63 12.45 18.24
CA LEU A 216 -13.23 12.58 18.61
C LEU A 216 -13.09 13.45 19.88
N SER A 217 -12.48 12.87 20.91
CA SER A 217 -12.23 13.55 22.18
C SER A 217 -10.78 13.33 22.60
N LEU A 218 -9.99 14.41 22.64
CA LEU A 218 -8.57 14.39 22.98
C LEU A 218 -8.20 15.45 24.03
N PRO A 219 -7.20 15.18 24.90
CA PRO A 219 -6.57 16.22 25.71
C PRO A 219 -5.85 17.21 24.78
N ALA A 220 -5.83 18.49 25.15
CA ALA A 220 -5.02 19.47 24.42
C ALA A 220 -3.53 19.22 24.65
N ILE A 221 -2.71 19.47 23.62
CA ILE A 221 -1.25 19.36 23.69
C ILE A 221 -0.59 20.73 23.50
N ALA A 222 0.56 20.92 24.16
CA ALA A 222 1.42 22.07 23.96
C ALA A 222 2.65 21.64 23.17
N LEU A 223 2.90 22.28 22.03
CA LEU A 223 4.06 22.04 21.17
C LEU A 223 5.18 23.05 21.47
N GLY A 224 6.42 22.58 21.38
CA GLY A 224 7.64 23.39 21.48
C GLY A 224 7.83 24.31 20.27
N SER A 225 8.81 25.21 20.35
CA SER A 225 9.11 26.18 19.29
C SER A 225 9.39 25.53 17.94
N ALA A 226 10.15 24.44 17.92
CA ALA A 226 10.55 23.72 16.70
C ALA A 226 9.36 23.21 15.86
N ALA A 227 8.22 22.90 16.48
CA ALA A 227 7.01 22.39 15.82
C ALA A 227 6.00 23.48 15.42
N ARG A 228 6.18 24.73 15.88
CA ARG A 228 5.27 25.86 15.56
C ARG A 228 5.14 26.21 14.07
N PRO A 229 6.15 26.04 13.18
CA PRO A 229 6.01 26.40 11.77
C PRO A 229 4.84 25.71 11.06
N LEU A 230 4.49 24.48 11.47
CA LEU A 230 3.31 23.79 10.92
C LEU A 230 1.98 24.49 11.23
N GLY A 231 1.93 25.43 12.17
CA GLY A 231 0.70 26.16 12.50
C GLY A 231 0.16 26.95 11.31
N LYS A 232 1.04 27.59 10.54
CA LYS A 232 0.67 28.29 9.29
C LYS A 232 0.26 27.31 8.20
N VAL A 233 1.07 26.28 7.97
CA VAL A 233 0.82 25.21 6.98
C VAL A 233 -0.53 24.56 7.22
N THR A 234 -0.83 24.18 8.46
CA THR A 234 -2.10 23.55 8.83
C THR A 234 -3.29 24.49 8.60
N ALA A 235 -3.14 25.78 8.88
CA ALA A 235 -4.21 26.76 8.65
C ALA A 235 -4.52 26.90 7.14
N HIS A 236 -3.50 27.01 6.28
CA HIS A 236 -3.70 27.08 4.84
C HIS A 236 -4.31 25.79 4.27
N GLN A 237 -3.85 24.62 4.72
CA GLN A 237 -4.45 23.33 4.34
C GLN A 237 -5.92 23.21 4.79
N LEU A 238 -6.28 23.75 5.97
CA LEU A 238 -7.67 23.82 6.46
C LEU A 238 -8.56 24.73 5.58
N GLU A 239 -8.03 25.85 5.07
CA GLU A 239 -8.74 26.70 4.10
C GLU A 239 -8.96 25.97 2.77
N GLY A 240 -7.94 25.23 2.30
CA GLY A 240 -8.02 24.40 1.10
C GLY A 240 -9.11 23.32 1.17
N ILE A 241 -9.16 22.51 2.24
CA ILE A 241 -10.23 21.51 2.40
C ILE A 241 -11.61 22.17 2.56
N ALA A 242 -11.71 23.31 3.26
CA ALA A 242 -12.98 24.03 3.40
C ALA A 242 -13.53 24.49 2.04
N ALA A 243 -12.66 24.98 1.15
CA ALA A 243 -13.03 25.35 -0.23
C ALA A 243 -13.51 24.13 -1.05
N SER A 244 -12.77 23.02 -1.03
CA SER A 244 -13.11 21.81 -1.81
C SER A 244 -14.39 21.12 -1.29
N VAL A 245 -14.64 21.08 0.03
CA VAL A 245 -15.91 20.59 0.60
C VAL A 245 -17.07 21.52 0.26
N GLY A 246 -16.85 22.84 0.28
CA GLY A 246 -17.83 23.83 -0.18
C GLY A 246 -18.18 23.67 -1.67
N GLU A 247 -17.22 23.30 -2.51
CA GLU A 247 -17.48 22.93 -3.91
C GLU A 247 -18.27 21.63 -4.03
N LEU A 248 -17.89 20.58 -3.30
CA LEU A 248 -18.61 19.31 -3.33
C LEU A 248 -20.08 19.47 -2.96
N GLY A 249 -20.38 20.28 -1.94
CA GLY A 249 -21.75 20.61 -1.54
C GLY A 249 -22.52 21.35 -2.64
N ARG A 250 -21.89 22.29 -3.34
CA ARG A 250 -22.49 23.00 -4.50
C ARG A 250 -22.73 22.09 -5.71
N LYS A 251 -21.82 21.16 -6.01
CA LYS A 251 -21.88 20.31 -7.21
C LYS A 251 -22.71 19.04 -7.03
N SER A 252 -22.72 18.44 -5.83
CA SER A 252 -23.36 17.14 -5.57
C SER A 252 -24.53 17.17 -4.59
N GLY A 253 -24.70 18.25 -3.82
CA GLY A 253 -25.63 18.28 -2.69
C GLY A 253 -25.17 17.39 -1.52
N PRO A 254 -26.09 17.00 -0.62
CA PRO A 254 -25.77 16.25 0.59
C PRO A 254 -25.54 14.75 0.33
N THR A 255 -24.49 14.41 -0.40
CA THR A 255 -24.02 13.03 -0.63
C THR A 255 -23.36 12.43 0.61
N ALA A 256 -23.16 11.10 0.61
CA ALA A 256 -22.39 10.43 1.66
C ALA A 256 -20.96 11.00 1.74
N LEU A 257 -20.32 11.28 0.59
CA LEU A 257 -19.03 11.98 0.54
C LEU A 257 -19.07 13.36 1.19
N TYR A 258 -20.07 14.19 0.86
CA TYR A 258 -20.20 15.52 1.42
C TYR A 258 -20.37 15.47 2.94
N ASN A 259 -21.28 14.63 3.44
CA ASN A 259 -21.53 14.47 4.86
C ASN A 259 -20.28 13.99 5.62
N ARG A 260 -19.54 13.02 5.07
CA ARG A 260 -18.27 12.54 5.64
C ARG A 260 -17.19 13.62 5.62
N SER A 261 -17.02 14.31 4.50
CA SER A 261 -15.98 15.33 4.34
C SER A 261 -16.24 16.56 5.21
N ALA A 262 -17.50 16.91 5.48
CA ALA A 262 -17.87 17.94 6.45
C ALA A 262 -17.55 17.51 7.90
N ILE A 263 -17.73 16.23 8.25
CA ILE A 263 -17.29 15.68 9.54
C ILE A 263 -15.77 15.74 9.67
N ASP A 264 -15.02 15.34 8.64
CA ASP A 264 -13.56 15.34 8.68
C ASP A 264 -12.95 16.75 8.66
N LEU A 265 -13.58 17.70 7.99
CA LEU A 265 -13.26 19.14 8.11
C LEU A 265 -13.41 19.63 9.56
N ASN A 266 -14.55 19.33 10.21
CA ASN A 266 -14.80 19.70 11.60
C ASN A 266 -13.80 19.01 12.56
N ASN A 267 -13.47 17.73 12.32
CA ASN A 267 -12.45 17.00 13.09
C ASN A 267 -11.06 17.62 12.91
N SER A 268 -10.72 18.07 11.70
CA SER A 268 -9.44 18.72 11.40
C SER A 268 -9.33 20.08 12.12
N GLN A 269 -10.39 20.88 12.11
CA GLN A 269 -10.47 22.13 12.87
C GLN A 269 -10.39 21.90 14.39
N TYR A 270 -11.05 20.85 14.90
CA TYR A 270 -10.95 20.41 16.30
C TYR A 270 -9.52 20.03 16.69
N LEU A 271 -8.84 19.22 15.86
CA LEU A 271 -7.46 18.79 16.07
C LEU A 271 -6.49 19.99 16.09
N PHE A 272 -6.67 20.95 15.19
CA PHE A 272 -5.89 22.19 15.15
C PHE A 272 -6.09 23.01 16.44
N GLY A 273 -7.34 23.23 16.87
CA GLY A 273 -7.67 23.91 18.12
C GLY A 273 -7.22 23.16 19.39
N LYS A 274 -6.81 21.89 19.27
CA LYS A 274 -6.23 21.07 20.34
C LYS A 274 -4.70 20.97 20.29
N GLY A 275 -4.05 21.57 19.30
CA GLY A 275 -2.60 21.56 19.10
C GLY A 275 -2.06 20.39 18.26
N TYR A 276 -2.91 19.51 17.75
CA TYR A 276 -2.52 18.37 16.90
C TYR A 276 -2.34 18.80 15.44
N LEU A 277 -1.39 19.73 15.21
CA LEU A 277 -1.21 20.41 13.92
C LEU A 277 -1.05 19.42 12.76
N TYR A 278 -0.17 18.42 12.89
CA TYR A 278 0.03 17.43 11.82
C TYR A 278 -1.19 16.52 11.62
N SER A 279 -1.89 16.11 12.68
CA SER A 279 -3.12 15.32 12.54
C SER A 279 -4.22 16.09 11.80
N ALA A 280 -4.35 17.39 12.08
CA ALA A 280 -5.29 18.27 11.38
C ALA A 280 -4.92 18.46 9.91
N ALA A 281 -3.64 18.71 9.59
CA ALA A 281 -3.17 18.84 8.22
C ALA A 281 -3.32 17.53 7.43
N ASN A 282 -2.97 16.38 8.04
CA ASN A 282 -3.06 15.07 7.42
C ASN A 282 -4.52 14.65 7.14
N LEU A 283 -5.44 14.89 8.08
CA LEU A 283 -6.86 14.61 7.87
C LEU A 283 -7.44 15.52 6.77
N ALA A 284 -7.14 16.83 6.82
CA ALA A 284 -7.50 17.78 5.77
C ALA A 284 -7.00 17.32 4.38
N PHE A 285 -5.73 16.92 4.28
CA PHE A 285 -5.10 16.39 3.05
C PHE A 285 -5.83 15.16 2.51
N VAL A 286 -6.04 14.12 3.34
CA VAL A 286 -6.64 12.85 2.90
C VAL A 286 -8.10 13.04 2.47
N THR A 287 -8.86 13.87 3.20
CA THR A 287 -10.22 14.25 2.78
C THR A 287 -10.18 15.08 1.49
N ARG A 288 -9.21 15.98 1.32
CA ARG A 288 -9.12 16.85 0.13
C ARG A 288 -8.82 16.07 -1.13
N VAL A 289 -7.86 15.15 -1.10
CA VAL A 289 -7.59 14.20 -2.19
C VAL A 289 -8.86 13.40 -2.54
N SER A 290 -9.61 12.93 -1.54
CA SER A 290 -10.85 12.17 -1.75
C SER A 290 -11.96 13.01 -2.41
N VAL A 291 -12.12 14.26 -1.98
CA VAL A 291 -13.09 15.22 -2.55
C VAL A 291 -12.71 15.61 -3.97
N GLU A 292 -11.45 15.96 -4.21
CA GLU A 292 -10.97 16.39 -5.52
C GLU A 292 -10.99 15.24 -6.54
N SER A 293 -10.68 14.01 -6.12
CA SER A 293 -10.87 12.81 -6.96
C SER A 293 -12.31 12.65 -7.45
N TYR A 294 -13.30 12.88 -6.58
CA TYR A 294 -14.72 12.86 -6.95
C TYR A 294 -15.09 14.03 -7.88
N LEU A 295 -14.59 15.23 -7.61
CA LEU A 295 -14.83 16.42 -8.44
C LEU A 295 -14.23 16.28 -9.86
N LEU A 296 -13.20 15.46 -10.01
CA LEU A 296 -12.50 15.14 -11.26
C LEU A 296 -13.01 13.84 -11.93
N SER A 297 -14.04 13.19 -11.39
CA SER A 297 -14.55 11.88 -11.88
C SER A 297 -14.91 11.81 -13.37
N ASN A 298 -15.27 12.94 -13.99
CA ASN A 298 -15.63 13.05 -15.42
C ASN A 298 -14.52 13.67 -16.29
N ILE A 299 -13.26 13.72 -15.82
CA ILE A 299 -12.13 14.23 -16.60
C ILE A 299 -11.83 13.34 -17.82
N THR A 300 -11.38 13.92 -18.93
CA THR A 300 -10.92 13.14 -20.11
C THR A 300 -9.48 12.66 -19.92
N ARG A 301 -9.07 11.59 -20.61
CA ARG A 301 -7.67 11.13 -20.60
C ARG A 301 -6.69 12.21 -21.07
N GLN A 302 -7.11 13.05 -22.02
CA GLN A 302 -6.33 14.19 -22.52
C GLN A 302 -6.16 15.27 -21.44
N GLU A 303 -7.24 15.67 -20.78
CA GLU A 303 -7.20 16.70 -19.72
C GLU A 303 -6.44 16.21 -18.48
N LEU A 304 -6.57 14.93 -18.11
CA LEU A 304 -5.80 14.30 -17.04
C LEU A 304 -4.29 14.35 -17.36
N SER A 305 -3.91 13.96 -18.59
CA SER A 305 -2.52 14.02 -19.05
C SER A 305 -1.98 15.45 -19.09
N ARG A 306 -2.81 16.44 -19.47
CA ARG A 306 -2.48 17.87 -19.46
C ARG A 306 -2.16 18.35 -18.04
N ARG A 307 -3.07 18.10 -17.08
CA ARG A 307 -2.90 18.48 -15.67
C ARG A 307 -1.70 17.79 -15.01
N LEU A 308 -1.40 16.54 -15.35
CA LEU A 308 -0.18 15.85 -14.88
C LEU A 308 1.11 16.58 -15.30
N GLY A 309 1.17 17.11 -16.53
CA GLY A 309 2.28 17.94 -16.99
C GLY A 309 2.37 19.30 -16.27
N GLU A 310 1.23 19.88 -15.90
CA GLU A 310 1.20 21.13 -15.11
C GLU A 310 1.78 20.92 -13.71
N VAL A 311 1.31 19.91 -12.96
CA VAL A 311 1.80 19.65 -11.59
C VAL A 311 3.26 19.16 -11.58
N GLU A 312 3.71 18.40 -12.59
CA GLU A 312 5.13 18.06 -12.75
C GLU A 312 5.98 19.32 -12.99
N GLY A 313 5.58 20.17 -13.94
CA GLY A 313 6.29 21.39 -14.28
C GLY A 313 6.44 22.32 -13.07
N LYS A 314 5.38 22.44 -12.25
CA LYS A 314 5.45 23.13 -10.97
C LYS A 314 6.43 22.46 -10.00
N ALA A 315 6.25 21.17 -9.69
CA ALA A 315 7.05 20.46 -8.69
C ALA A 315 8.56 20.47 -9.00
N LEU A 316 8.93 20.37 -10.27
CA LEU A 316 10.32 20.50 -10.73
C LEU A 316 10.85 21.95 -10.71
N SER A 317 9.97 22.96 -10.66
CA SER A 317 10.32 24.39 -10.61
C SER A 317 10.47 24.96 -9.20
N ILE A 318 10.09 24.21 -8.15
CA ILE A 318 10.11 24.69 -6.76
C ILE A 318 11.54 25.08 -6.37
N ARG A 319 11.74 26.37 -6.06
CA ARG A 319 13.00 26.89 -5.53
C ARG A 319 13.06 26.65 -4.03
N PHE A 320 13.64 25.54 -3.62
CA PHE A 320 13.80 25.22 -2.20
C PHE A 320 14.65 26.25 -1.47
N ALA A 321 14.26 26.55 -0.23
CA ALA A 321 15.03 27.38 0.69
C ALA A 321 16.40 26.73 0.98
N ASN A 322 17.42 27.55 1.23
CA ASN A 322 18.73 26.98 1.61
C ASN A 322 18.58 26.22 2.92
N LYS A 323 19.24 25.05 3.00
CA LYS A 323 19.25 24.23 4.20
C LYS A 323 20.28 24.80 5.19
N THR A 324 19.87 25.08 6.41
CA THR A 324 20.71 25.55 7.52
C THR A 324 20.44 24.71 8.76
N ALA A 325 21.28 24.83 9.79
CA ALA A 325 21.08 24.10 11.05
C ALA A 325 19.68 24.34 11.67
N GLY A 326 19.13 25.55 11.51
CA GLY A 326 17.83 25.92 12.08
C GLY A 326 16.60 25.42 11.31
N ASN A 327 16.70 25.27 9.98
CA ASN A 327 15.54 24.94 9.13
C ASN A 327 15.60 23.55 8.47
N LEU A 328 16.67 22.77 8.68
CA LEU A 328 16.99 21.55 7.94
C LEU A 328 15.79 20.61 7.77
N GLU A 329 15.08 20.27 8.85
CA GLU A 329 13.94 19.36 8.80
C GLU A 329 12.82 19.88 7.87
N TRP A 330 12.60 21.20 7.85
CA TRP A 330 11.55 21.87 7.09
C TRP A 330 11.91 21.94 5.60
N ALA A 331 13.14 22.35 5.29
CA ALA A 331 13.62 22.43 3.90
C ALA A 331 13.76 21.03 3.27
N ALA A 332 14.22 20.03 4.04
CA ALA A 332 14.26 18.64 3.61
C ALA A 332 12.84 18.06 3.45
N SER A 333 11.92 18.32 4.38
CA SER A 333 10.52 17.86 4.26
C SER A 333 9.80 18.50 3.06
N ALA A 334 10.05 19.78 2.76
CA ALA A 334 9.51 20.43 1.56
C ALA A 334 9.94 19.68 0.28
N GLN A 335 11.24 19.41 0.16
CA GLN A 335 11.79 18.68 -0.98
C GLN A 335 11.27 17.24 -1.07
N LEU A 336 11.15 16.55 0.07
CA LEU A 336 10.56 15.22 0.20
C LEU A 336 9.11 15.18 -0.32
N ARG A 337 8.27 16.16 0.04
CA ARG A 337 6.87 16.20 -0.47
C ARG A 337 6.83 16.46 -1.98
N ALA A 338 7.77 17.21 -2.56
CA ALA A 338 7.87 17.36 -4.01
C ALA A 338 8.26 16.04 -4.71
N TYR A 339 9.17 15.24 -4.14
CA TYR A 339 9.45 13.89 -4.66
C TYR A 339 8.24 12.94 -4.54
N TRP A 340 7.46 13.04 -3.46
CA TRP A 340 6.20 12.30 -3.33
C TRP A 340 5.15 12.75 -4.36
N ALA A 341 5.10 14.03 -4.74
CA ALA A 341 4.25 14.51 -5.83
C ALA A 341 4.68 13.89 -7.19
N LEU A 342 5.99 13.86 -7.48
CA LEU A 342 6.54 13.25 -8.69
C LEU A 342 6.26 11.73 -8.75
N GLU A 343 6.39 11.02 -7.63
CA GLU A 343 6.05 9.60 -7.54
C GLU A 343 4.56 9.34 -7.86
N ARG A 344 3.65 10.23 -7.40
CA ARG A 344 2.21 10.13 -7.72
C ARG A 344 1.86 10.54 -9.15
N ILE A 345 2.68 11.38 -9.79
CA ILE A 345 2.56 11.66 -11.23
C ILE A 345 2.96 10.42 -12.05
N ASP A 346 4.00 9.70 -11.64
CA ASP A 346 4.43 8.47 -12.29
C ASP A 346 3.42 7.32 -12.07
N ASP A 347 2.85 7.18 -10.87
CA ASP A 347 1.69 6.29 -10.61
C ASP A 347 0.52 6.62 -11.54
N ALA A 348 0.15 7.91 -11.68
CA ALA A 348 -0.95 8.33 -12.54
C ALA A 348 -0.69 8.00 -14.01
N ARG A 349 0.53 8.20 -14.50
CA ARG A 349 0.97 7.86 -15.87
C ARG A 349 0.97 6.37 -16.14
N LYS A 350 1.35 5.54 -15.16
CA LYS A 350 1.23 4.08 -15.24
C LYS A 350 -0.24 3.67 -15.28
N ASN A 351 -1.06 4.16 -14.36
CA ASN A 351 -2.48 3.84 -14.27
C ASN A 351 -3.27 4.30 -15.51
N LEU A 352 -2.88 5.40 -16.15
CA LEU A 352 -3.43 5.80 -17.46
C LEU A 352 -3.28 4.71 -18.54
N GLN A 353 -2.21 3.91 -18.52
CA GLN A 353 -1.92 2.91 -19.55
C GLN A 353 -2.61 1.56 -19.29
N ILE A 354 -2.75 1.15 -18.02
CA ILE A 354 -3.16 -0.22 -17.66
C ILE A 354 -4.44 -0.33 -16.83
N ALA A 355 -5.01 0.78 -16.34
CA ALA A 355 -6.11 0.79 -15.38
C ALA A 355 -7.27 1.74 -15.77
N PRO A 356 -8.43 1.62 -15.10
CA PRO A 356 -9.51 2.61 -15.15
C PRO A 356 -9.01 4.02 -14.79
N ILE A 357 -9.52 5.02 -15.51
CA ILE A 357 -9.10 6.43 -15.37
C ILE A 357 -9.21 6.95 -13.92
N ALA A 358 -10.16 6.44 -13.12
CA ALA A 358 -10.36 6.81 -11.73
C ALA A 358 -9.10 6.63 -10.85
N GLN A 359 -8.27 5.61 -11.08
CA GLN A 359 -7.03 5.42 -10.32
C GLN A 359 -5.96 6.46 -10.68
N ALA A 360 -5.89 6.85 -11.96
CA ALA A 360 -5.04 7.96 -12.39
C ALA A 360 -5.56 9.31 -11.86
N VAL A 361 -6.88 9.49 -11.71
CA VAL A 361 -7.49 10.67 -11.09
C VAL A 361 -7.11 10.80 -9.62
N GLN A 362 -7.18 9.71 -8.84
CA GLN A 362 -6.78 9.73 -7.44
C GLN A 362 -5.28 10.03 -7.28
N SER A 363 -4.45 9.50 -8.17
CA SER A 363 -3.01 9.73 -8.20
C SER A 363 -2.68 11.19 -8.56
N LEU A 364 -3.39 11.78 -9.54
CA LEU A 364 -3.31 13.21 -9.88
C LEU A 364 -3.72 14.11 -8.70
N ALA A 365 -4.86 13.85 -8.07
CA ALA A 365 -5.31 14.62 -6.91
C ALA A 365 -4.30 14.54 -5.74
N ALA A 366 -3.71 13.36 -5.50
CA ALA A 366 -2.64 13.20 -4.52
C ALA A 366 -1.38 14.01 -4.88
N ALA A 367 -0.98 14.03 -6.16
CA ALA A 367 0.16 14.82 -6.62
C ALA A 367 -0.05 16.34 -6.43
N GLU A 368 -1.22 16.87 -6.80
CA GLU A 368 -1.55 18.30 -6.65
C GLU A 368 -1.57 18.75 -5.18
N ASN A 369 -2.01 17.87 -4.28
CA ASN A 369 -1.98 18.16 -2.84
C ASN A 369 -0.56 18.04 -2.25
N TRP A 370 0.26 17.09 -2.71
CA TRP A 370 1.67 17.00 -2.28
C TRP A 370 2.53 18.16 -2.80
N GLU A 371 2.27 18.65 -4.01
CA GLU A 371 2.92 19.82 -4.60
C GLU A 371 2.65 21.08 -3.78
N GLY A 372 1.38 21.40 -3.49
CA GLY A 372 1.04 22.53 -2.60
C GLY A 372 1.59 22.37 -1.17
N ALA A 373 1.62 21.15 -0.64
CA ALA A 373 2.23 20.87 0.67
C ALA A 373 3.77 21.06 0.67
N ALA A 374 4.43 20.85 -0.47
CA ALA A 374 5.85 21.18 -0.65
C ALA A 374 6.08 22.69 -0.67
N GLU A 375 5.24 23.47 -1.36
CA GLU A 375 5.30 24.95 -1.34
C GLU A 375 5.10 25.51 0.08
N ASP A 376 4.07 25.06 0.81
CA ASP A 376 3.77 25.46 2.19
C ASP A 376 4.97 25.22 3.14
N LEU A 377 5.54 24.02 3.07
CA LEU A 377 6.69 23.64 3.89
C LEU A 377 7.97 24.39 3.48
N ASN A 378 8.12 24.72 2.20
CA ASN A 378 9.24 25.52 1.71
C ASN A 378 9.16 26.97 2.20
N ALA A 379 7.97 27.57 2.20
CA ALA A 379 7.73 28.90 2.77
C ALA A 379 8.03 28.91 4.27
N ALA A 380 7.56 27.91 5.02
CA ALA A 380 7.90 27.74 6.43
C ALA A 380 9.42 27.58 6.66
N ALA A 381 10.12 26.82 5.81
CA ALA A 381 11.58 26.65 5.89
C ALA A 381 12.35 27.95 5.59
N ALA A 382 11.84 28.79 4.69
CA ALA A 382 12.43 30.10 4.40
C ALA A 382 12.31 31.06 5.59
N GLU A 383 11.14 31.12 6.25
CA GLU A 383 10.90 31.98 7.42
C GLU A 383 11.81 31.67 8.62
N ILE A 384 12.18 30.40 8.82
CA ILE A 384 13.03 29.94 9.94
C ILE A 384 14.50 30.40 9.78
N GLY A 385 14.89 30.89 8.59
CA GLY A 385 16.22 31.43 8.32
C GLY A 385 16.91 30.87 7.07
N GLY A 386 16.22 30.07 6.25
CA GLY A 386 16.81 29.52 5.01
C GLY A 386 16.95 30.54 3.88
N GLY A 387 16.02 31.51 3.81
CA GLY A 387 15.92 32.43 2.68
C GLY A 387 15.66 31.72 1.33
N SER A 388 15.60 32.51 0.25
CA SER A 388 15.62 32.01 -1.13
C SER A 388 17.01 32.23 -1.73
N PRO A 389 17.50 31.37 -2.64
CA PRO A 389 18.79 31.55 -3.32
C PRO A 389 18.99 32.88 -4.09
N SER A 390 18.00 33.76 -4.20
CA SER A 390 18.16 35.07 -4.85
C SER A 390 17.17 36.18 -4.41
N THR A 391 17.33 36.79 -3.23
CA THR A 391 16.75 38.11 -2.89
C THR A 391 17.55 38.92 -1.85
N GLN A 392 18.85 39.21 -2.10
CA GLN A 392 19.50 40.38 -1.47
C GLN A 392 19.05 41.69 -2.18
N ALA A 393 17.74 42.00 -2.15
CA ALA A 393 17.16 43.19 -2.80
C ALA A 393 15.76 43.57 -2.26
N GLY A 394 15.69 44.04 -1.00
CA GLY A 394 14.43 44.43 -0.34
C GLY A 394 13.61 43.23 0.16
N VAL A 395 12.84 43.31 1.25
CA VAL A 395 12.26 44.48 1.94
C VAL A 395 12.63 44.48 3.42
N ALA A 396 12.80 45.67 4.02
CA ALA A 396 12.88 45.85 5.47
C ALA A 396 11.59 46.49 6.00
N ASN A 397 10.92 45.80 6.94
CA ASN A 397 10.03 46.29 8.01
C ASN A 397 9.36 45.05 8.64
N SER A 398 9.63 44.67 9.89
CA SER A 398 9.31 45.35 11.16
C SER A 398 7.88 45.10 11.65
N ASP A 399 7.68 43.99 12.37
CA ASP A 399 6.99 44.04 13.66
C ASP A 399 7.49 42.89 14.55
N SER A 400 7.61 43.14 15.86
CA SER A 400 8.43 42.32 16.75
C SER A 400 7.63 41.51 17.76
N ALA A 401 7.76 40.18 17.72
CA ALA A 401 7.28 39.27 18.75
C ALA A 401 8.38 38.25 19.13
N ALA A 402 9.29 38.66 20.03
CA ALA A 402 10.25 37.81 20.74
C ALA A 402 10.91 36.69 19.92
N ASN A 403 11.60 37.05 18.82
CA ASN A 403 12.49 36.13 18.13
C ASN A 403 13.64 35.73 19.08
N PRO A 404 13.97 34.43 19.28
CA PRO A 404 15.22 34.06 19.95
C PRO A 404 16.42 34.69 19.24
N ALA A 405 17.51 34.91 19.99
CA ALA A 405 18.66 35.67 19.49
C ALA A 405 19.21 35.08 18.18
N TYR A 406 19.44 35.94 17.20
CA TYR A 406 20.01 35.58 15.89
C TYR A 406 21.44 35.04 16.07
N ASP A 407 21.61 33.73 15.86
CA ASP A 407 22.90 33.06 15.89
C ASP A 407 23.47 32.99 14.44
N PRO A 408 24.59 33.67 14.14
CA PRO A 408 25.20 33.59 12.82
C PRO A 408 25.76 32.19 12.48
N ALA A 409 25.87 31.25 13.44
CA ALA A 409 26.17 29.86 13.14
C ALA A 409 24.96 29.10 12.57
N SER A 410 23.72 29.49 12.92
CA SER A 410 22.51 28.78 12.48
C SER A 410 22.02 29.17 11.08
N SER A 411 22.68 30.11 10.41
CA SER A 411 22.35 30.63 9.07
C SER A 411 23.31 30.15 7.97
N ALA A 412 24.38 29.43 8.31
CA ALA A 412 25.29 28.85 7.33
C ALA A 412 24.59 27.77 6.48
N ALA A 413 24.87 27.78 5.17
CA ALA A 413 24.32 26.79 4.25
C ALA A 413 25.00 25.43 4.43
N ILE A 414 24.17 24.39 4.59
CA ILE A 414 24.60 22.99 4.68
C ILE A 414 24.93 22.49 3.27
N ASN A 415 26.12 21.90 3.12
CA ASN A 415 26.51 21.24 1.88
C ASN A 415 25.88 19.85 1.78
N GLU A 416 24.89 19.67 0.90
CA GLU A 416 24.28 18.36 0.59
C GLU A 416 25.32 17.27 0.30
N LEU A 417 26.44 17.60 -0.37
CA LEU A 417 27.48 16.61 -0.69
C LEU A 417 28.16 16.04 0.57
N ALA A 418 28.24 16.80 1.66
CA ALA A 418 28.75 16.30 2.95
C ALA A 418 27.77 15.27 3.57
N LEU A 419 26.47 15.44 3.34
CA LEU A 419 25.44 14.50 3.83
C LEU A 419 25.43 13.15 3.11
N ARG A 420 26.04 13.06 1.91
CA ARG A 420 26.05 11.86 1.05
C ARG A 420 26.48 10.59 1.78
N GLY A 421 27.54 10.66 2.58
CA GLY A 421 28.04 9.49 3.34
C GLY A 421 27.05 9.02 4.40
N TYR A 422 26.43 9.96 5.11
CA TYR A 422 25.45 9.68 6.16
C TYR A 422 24.13 9.14 5.60
N ALA A 423 23.62 9.77 4.52
CA ALA A 423 22.43 9.32 3.80
C ALA A 423 22.59 7.89 3.26
N GLY A 424 23.75 7.57 2.67
CA GLY A 424 24.05 6.22 2.18
C GLY A 424 24.08 5.17 3.29
N GLY A 425 24.63 5.52 4.45
CA GLY A 425 24.62 4.66 5.64
C GLY A 425 23.21 4.39 6.17
N MET A 426 22.36 5.42 6.25
CA MET A 426 20.96 5.27 6.68
C MET A 426 20.13 4.44 5.69
N MET A 427 20.30 4.67 4.39
CA MET A 427 19.59 3.94 3.34
C MET A 427 19.95 2.44 3.32
N GLU A 428 21.22 2.09 3.53
CA GLU A 428 21.67 0.68 3.61
C GLU A 428 21.30 0.02 4.96
N ASN A 429 21.10 0.79 6.03
CA ASN A 429 20.47 0.29 7.26
C ASN A 429 18.99 -0.02 7.04
N ALA A 430 18.24 0.93 6.48
CA ALA A 430 16.82 0.76 6.14
C ALA A 430 16.61 -0.46 5.23
N ARG A 431 17.47 -0.65 4.21
CA ARG A 431 17.44 -1.82 3.30
C ARG A 431 17.45 -3.16 4.04
N LYS A 432 18.29 -3.31 5.07
CA LYS A 432 18.43 -4.55 5.84
C LYS A 432 17.19 -4.84 6.68
N LEU A 433 16.59 -3.80 7.24
CA LEU A 433 15.41 -3.91 8.09
C LEU A 433 14.14 -4.18 7.26
N VAL A 434 13.93 -3.45 6.16
CA VAL A 434 12.78 -3.64 5.25
C VAL A 434 12.74 -5.08 4.71
N ALA A 435 13.89 -5.61 4.28
CA ALA A 435 14.01 -6.97 3.76
C ALA A 435 13.69 -8.08 4.78
N ALA A 436 13.70 -7.77 6.09
CA ALA A 436 13.31 -8.68 7.15
C ALA A 436 11.87 -8.44 7.65
N ALA A 437 11.41 -7.19 7.64
CA ALA A 437 10.09 -6.79 8.14
C ALA A 437 8.95 -7.07 7.15
N GLY A 438 9.16 -6.86 5.85
CA GLY A 438 8.10 -7.04 4.84
C GLY A 438 6.98 -5.99 4.90
N ASP A 439 7.24 -4.81 5.47
CA ASP A 439 6.28 -3.70 5.54
C ASP A 439 6.26 -2.91 4.22
N SER A 440 5.08 -2.77 3.60
CA SER A 440 4.93 -2.16 2.27
C SER A 440 5.09 -0.64 2.28
N GLU A 441 4.71 0.05 3.36
CA GLU A 441 5.01 1.48 3.55
C GLU A 441 6.52 1.71 3.68
N ALA A 442 7.21 0.92 4.53
CA ALA A 442 8.66 0.99 4.67
C ALA A 442 9.40 0.66 3.35
N THR A 443 8.85 -0.25 2.55
CA THR A 443 9.35 -0.57 1.19
C THR A 443 9.18 0.60 0.23
N MET A 444 8.07 1.32 0.31
CA MET A 444 7.80 2.54 -0.47
C MET A 444 8.77 3.67 -0.09
N HIS A 445 8.95 3.96 1.21
CA HIS A 445 9.92 4.94 1.69
C HIS A 445 11.38 4.58 1.32
N LEU A 446 11.73 3.29 1.29
CA LEU A 446 13.06 2.85 0.82
C LEU A 446 13.25 3.02 -0.70
N LYS A 447 12.16 2.98 -1.49
CA LYS A 447 12.20 3.25 -2.94
C LYS A 447 12.42 4.74 -3.22
N THR A 448 11.67 5.60 -2.55
CA THR A 448 11.80 7.07 -2.68
C THR A 448 13.15 7.56 -2.15
N ALA A 449 13.63 7.07 -1.01
CA ALA A 449 14.97 7.41 -0.49
C ALA A 449 16.10 7.18 -1.51
N ARG A 450 15.99 6.15 -2.38
CA ARG A 450 16.96 5.88 -3.47
C ARG A 450 16.82 6.87 -4.63
N ARG A 451 15.60 7.26 -4.99
CA ARG A 451 15.30 8.28 -6.02
C ARG A 451 15.93 9.62 -5.60
N GLU A 452 15.74 10.00 -4.34
CA GLU A 452 16.30 11.21 -3.73
C GLU A 452 17.83 11.17 -3.64
N PHE A 453 18.40 10.07 -3.15
CA PHE A 453 19.86 9.87 -3.08
C PHE A 453 20.52 10.00 -4.47
N SER A 454 19.90 9.40 -5.49
CA SER A 454 20.39 9.42 -6.87
C SER A 454 20.29 10.81 -7.50
N ALA A 455 19.32 11.63 -7.07
CA ALA A 455 19.17 13.02 -7.47
C ALA A 455 19.99 14.02 -6.62
N GLY A 456 20.78 13.55 -5.65
CA GLY A 456 21.59 14.40 -4.78
C GLY A 456 20.82 15.10 -3.65
N ALA A 457 19.56 14.73 -3.43
CA ALA A 457 18.71 15.24 -2.34
C ALA A 457 18.97 14.45 -1.04
N TYR A 458 20.22 14.44 -0.58
CA TYR A 458 20.67 13.59 0.52
C TYR A 458 19.95 13.90 1.84
N ALA A 459 19.65 15.17 2.11
CA ALA A 459 18.84 15.58 3.26
C ALA A 459 17.42 14.98 3.25
N ALA A 460 16.78 14.84 2.09
CA ALA A 460 15.45 14.23 1.97
C ALA A 460 15.55 12.69 2.09
N SER A 461 16.55 12.10 1.42
CA SER A 461 16.87 10.66 1.49
C SER A 461 17.12 10.16 2.92
N ILE A 462 17.70 11.01 3.79
CA ILE A 462 17.85 10.78 5.24
C ILE A 462 16.49 10.63 5.93
N LEU A 463 15.51 11.49 5.60
CA LEU A 463 14.18 11.45 6.20
C LEU A 463 13.40 10.20 5.77
N ASP A 464 13.38 9.86 4.47
CA ASP A 464 12.69 8.65 4.01
C ASP A 464 13.40 7.36 4.43
N SER A 465 14.74 7.37 4.59
CA SER A 465 15.47 6.28 5.25
C SER A 465 15.09 6.13 6.73
N ALA A 466 14.76 7.23 7.43
CA ALA A 466 14.25 7.19 8.80
C ALA A 466 12.81 6.64 8.87
N TYR A 467 11.92 7.02 7.93
CA TYR A 467 10.59 6.39 7.79
C TYR A 467 10.71 4.87 7.58
N ALA A 468 11.49 4.43 6.60
CA ALA A 468 11.69 3.01 6.29
C ALA A 468 12.31 2.23 7.47
N THR A 469 13.27 2.84 8.18
CA THR A 469 13.87 2.27 9.40
C THR A 469 12.83 2.13 10.52
N ALA A 470 12.14 3.21 10.87
CA ALA A 470 11.19 3.26 11.97
C ALA A 470 10.02 2.29 11.79
N PHE A 471 9.44 2.22 10.60
CA PHE A 471 8.28 1.36 10.33
C PHE A 471 8.65 -0.13 10.33
N SER A 472 9.81 -0.48 9.75
CA SER A 472 10.35 -1.84 9.81
C SER A 472 10.61 -2.30 11.26
N ARG A 473 11.15 -1.40 12.09
CA ARG A 473 11.40 -1.65 13.51
C ARG A 473 10.11 -1.77 14.31
N ALA A 474 9.14 -0.89 14.08
CA ALA A 474 7.82 -0.97 14.69
C ALA A 474 7.14 -2.34 14.44
N LEU A 475 7.21 -2.87 13.22
CA LEU A 475 6.67 -4.20 12.93
C LEU A 475 7.49 -5.32 13.58
N SER A 476 8.82 -5.32 13.41
CA SER A 476 9.69 -6.41 13.89
C SER A 476 9.83 -6.48 15.42
N GLU A 477 9.78 -5.36 16.12
CA GLU A 477 9.94 -5.29 17.59
C GLU A 477 8.60 -5.48 18.35
N ASN A 478 7.42 -5.44 17.68
CA ASN A 478 6.12 -5.36 18.36
C ASN A 478 4.98 -6.20 17.70
N GLY A 479 5.24 -6.95 16.61
CA GLY A 479 4.19 -7.64 15.83
C GLY A 479 3.43 -8.78 16.52
N GLU A 480 3.92 -9.31 17.65
CA GLU A 480 3.20 -10.26 18.51
C GLU A 480 2.88 -9.68 19.92
N SER A 481 3.06 -8.37 20.13
CA SER A 481 2.78 -7.72 21.43
C SER A 481 1.28 -7.49 21.65
N PRO A 482 0.74 -7.72 22.88
CA PRO A 482 -0.64 -7.41 23.22
C PRO A 482 -0.98 -5.92 23.09
N ALA A 483 -2.22 -5.61 22.69
CA ALA A 483 -2.70 -4.24 22.54
C ALA A 483 -2.49 -3.38 23.80
N GLU A 484 -2.65 -3.94 25.00
CA GLU A 484 -2.43 -3.26 26.28
C GLU A 484 -0.99 -2.70 26.42
N GLU A 485 0.01 -3.45 25.96
CA GLU A 485 1.41 -3.01 25.98
C GLU A 485 1.66 -1.89 24.97
N LEU A 486 1.06 -1.98 23.79
CA LEU A 486 1.15 -0.96 22.73
C LEU A 486 0.49 0.36 23.16
N ILE A 487 -0.67 0.29 23.80
CA ILE A 487 -1.38 1.44 24.39
C ILE A 487 -0.50 2.13 25.43
N ILE A 488 0.16 1.37 26.32
CA ILE A 488 1.07 1.92 27.33
C ILE A 488 2.33 2.53 26.68
N ALA A 489 2.89 1.89 25.66
CA ALA A 489 4.10 2.35 24.97
C ALA A 489 3.94 3.70 24.24
N VAL A 490 2.72 4.06 23.85
CA VAL A 490 2.39 5.32 23.13
C VAL A 490 1.65 6.35 24.00
N GLY A 491 0.83 5.92 24.97
CA GLY A 491 -0.10 6.80 25.69
C GLY A 491 0.50 7.86 26.61
N ASN A 492 1.83 7.87 26.83
CA ASN A 492 2.49 8.84 27.70
C ASN A 492 2.64 10.21 27.02
N GLN A 493 1.66 11.10 27.22
CA GLN A 493 1.68 12.48 26.68
C GLN A 493 2.92 13.29 27.11
N SER A 494 3.48 13.05 28.31
CA SER A 494 4.65 13.79 28.80
C SER A 494 5.91 13.59 27.96
N ARG A 495 5.99 12.49 27.19
CA ARG A 495 7.09 12.21 26.26
C ARG A 495 7.20 13.24 25.12
N LEU A 496 6.16 14.03 24.83
CA LEU A 496 6.24 15.18 23.93
C LEU A 496 7.40 16.13 24.27
N ALA A 497 7.72 16.30 25.55
CA ALA A 497 8.81 17.17 25.98
C ALA A 497 10.22 16.65 25.64
N ALA A 498 10.38 15.33 25.47
CA ALA A 498 11.65 14.73 25.06
C ALA A 498 12.02 15.09 23.62
N TYR A 499 11.02 15.32 22.76
CA TYR A 499 11.20 15.66 21.35
C TYR A 499 11.32 17.17 21.08
N ASN A 500 11.40 18.03 22.11
CA ASN A 500 11.45 19.50 21.93
C ASN A 500 12.60 19.99 21.01
N ALA A 501 13.65 19.18 20.81
CA ALA A 501 14.76 19.48 19.93
C ALA A 501 14.46 19.26 18.42
N SER A 502 13.38 18.55 18.08
CA SER A 502 13.01 18.27 16.69
C SER A 502 11.52 18.56 16.44
N GLY A 503 11.23 19.37 15.42
CA GLY A 503 9.87 19.77 15.08
C GLY A 503 9.06 18.56 14.64
N TRP A 504 9.58 17.80 13.68
CA TRP A 504 8.91 16.64 13.13
C TRP A 504 8.81 15.47 14.11
N ALA A 505 9.83 15.20 14.93
CA ALA A 505 9.72 14.16 15.95
C ALA A 505 8.54 14.40 16.93
N GLN A 506 8.37 15.66 17.37
CA GLN A 506 7.28 16.04 18.26
C GLN A 506 5.92 16.00 17.55
N LEU A 507 5.85 16.42 16.28
CA LEU A 507 4.63 16.36 15.46
C LEU A 507 4.18 14.91 15.18
N PHE A 508 5.11 14.00 14.91
CA PHE A 508 4.79 12.58 14.76
C PHE A 508 4.32 11.95 16.08
N TYR A 509 4.83 12.38 17.24
CA TYR A 509 4.35 11.85 18.52
C TYR A 509 2.98 12.41 18.89
N ALA A 510 2.71 13.67 18.57
CA ALA A 510 1.36 14.21 18.61
C ALA A 510 0.41 13.40 17.71
N HIS A 511 0.86 13.01 16.53
CA HIS A 511 0.09 12.16 15.62
C HIS A 511 -0.13 10.73 16.18
N ALA A 512 0.89 10.16 16.83
CA ALA A 512 0.78 8.87 17.52
C ALA A 512 -0.27 8.89 18.64
N LEU A 513 -0.30 9.95 19.46
CA LEU A 513 -1.33 10.17 20.48
C LEU A 513 -2.74 10.35 19.87
N TYR A 514 -2.85 10.99 18.70
CA TYR A 514 -4.09 11.07 17.95
C TYR A 514 -4.55 9.70 17.44
N SER A 515 -3.69 8.91 16.80
CA SER A 515 -4.05 7.57 16.29
C SER A 515 -4.36 6.59 17.43
N LEU A 516 -3.70 6.71 18.59
CA LEU A 516 -4.12 5.98 19.80
C LEU A 516 -5.51 6.41 20.27
N GLY A 517 -5.87 7.70 20.14
CA GLY A 517 -7.22 8.21 20.38
C GLY A 517 -8.26 7.69 19.39
N GLU A 518 -7.90 7.57 18.12
CA GLU A 518 -8.75 6.92 17.08
C GLU A 518 -9.01 5.46 17.43
N TYR A 519 -7.97 4.68 17.79
CA TYR A 519 -8.13 3.31 18.29
C TYR A 519 -9.04 3.27 19.52
N ASN A 520 -8.74 4.06 20.56
CA ASN A 520 -9.50 4.08 21.83
C ASN A 520 -10.99 4.41 21.64
N ARG A 521 -11.37 5.18 20.60
CA ARG A 521 -12.76 5.54 20.31
C ARG A 521 -13.47 4.63 19.28
N THR A 522 -12.75 3.75 18.57
CA THR A 522 -13.32 2.96 17.45
C THR A 522 -13.07 1.44 17.51
N GLY A 523 -11.99 1.01 18.18
CA GLY A 523 -11.43 -0.33 18.04
C GLY A 523 -10.71 -0.60 16.72
N ASP A 524 -10.33 0.43 15.95
CA ASP A 524 -9.59 0.31 14.69
C ASP A 524 -8.11 0.00 14.94
N TYR A 525 -7.70 -1.25 14.73
CA TYR A 525 -6.34 -1.70 15.03
C TYR A 525 -5.27 -1.15 14.09
N ASP A 526 -5.62 -0.67 12.88
CA ASP A 526 -4.68 0.10 12.07
C ASP A 526 -4.26 1.37 12.79
N SER A 527 -5.19 2.03 13.49
CA SER A 527 -4.90 3.25 14.23
C SER A 527 -3.96 2.97 15.41
N LEU A 528 -4.02 1.78 16.02
CA LEU A 528 -3.04 1.36 17.02
C LEU A 528 -1.67 1.04 16.39
N GLY A 529 -1.65 0.29 15.28
CA GLY A 529 -0.42 -0.01 14.54
C GLY A 529 0.29 1.25 14.05
N ASN A 530 -0.46 2.21 13.49
CA ASN A 530 0.02 3.53 13.10
C ASN A 530 0.53 4.33 14.29
N ALA A 531 -0.17 4.31 15.43
CA ALA A 531 0.30 4.95 16.66
C ALA A 531 1.68 4.42 17.10
N VAL A 532 1.91 3.11 16.99
CA VAL A 532 3.21 2.49 17.26
C VAL A 532 4.25 2.91 16.19
N LYS A 533 3.95 2.79 14.89
CA LYS A 533 4.83 3.24 13.79
C LYS A 533 5.30 4.69 13.98
N LEU A 534 4.38 5.60 14.29
CA LEU A 534 4.66 7.02 14.54
C LEU A 534 5.49 7.24 15.81
N ARG A 535 5.31 6.43 16.86
CA ARG A 535 6.15 6.47 18.07
C ARG A 535 7.60 6.07 17.79
N TYR A 536 7.83 5.07 16.94
CA TYR A 536 9.18 4.75 16.45
C TYR A 536 9.73 5.85 15.53
N LEU A 537 8.89 6.46 14.69
CA LEU A 537 9.29 7.55 13.80
C LEU A 537 9.77 8.80 14.59
N SER A 538 9.09 9.13 15.69
CA SER A 538 9.53 10.16 16.63
C SER A 538 10.89 9.87 17.25
N ASP A 539 11.12 8.62 17.69
CA ASP A 539 12.41 8.21 18.25
C ASP A 539 13.53 8.28 17.20
N GLU A 540 13.27 7.83 15.97
CA GLU A 540 14.24 7.83 14.87
C GLU A 540 14.58 9.25 14.41
N PHE A 541 13.58 10.13 14.19
CA PHE A 541 13.83 11.55 13.88
C PHE A 541 14.60 12.24 15.02
N SER A 542 14.17 12.07 16.27
CA SER A 542 14.81 12.72 17.42
C SER A 542 16.25 12.25 17.69
N THR A 543 16.67 11.10 17.15
CA THR A 543 18.02 10.55 17.35
C THR A 543 18.93 10.72 16.14
N GLN A 544 18.41 10.59 14.91
CA GLN A 544 19.22 10.68 13.70
C GLN A 544 19.42 12.12 13.22
N LEU A 545 18.49 13.04 13.47
CA LEU A 545 18.67 14.47 13.14
C LEU A 545 19.78 15.10 14.00
N ALA A 546 19.84 14.76 15.28
CA ALA A 546 20.90 15.15 16.22
C ALA A 546 22.30 14.59 15.89
N ARG A 547 22.42 13.79 14.82
CA ARG A 547 23.66 13.17 14.33
C ARG A 547 24.04 13.57 12.90
N ILE A 548 23.22 14.40 12.24
CA ILE A 548 23.55 14.88 10.89
C ILE A 548 24.85 15.72 10.96
N PRO A 549 25.84 15.46 10.08
CA PRO A 549 27.05 16.28 10.01
C PRO A 549 26.73 17.66 9.41
N ILE A 550 26.49 18.64 10.30
CA ILE A 550 26.28 20.04 9.92
C ILE A 550 27.64 20.69 9.67
N GLU A 551 28.25 20.35 8.54
CA GLU A 551 29.39 21.10 8.00
C GLU A 551 28.88 22.31 7.23
N ALA A 552 29.16 23.51 7.77
CA ALA A 552 28.97 24.76 7.07
C ALA A 552 29.86 24.80 5.82
N SER A 553 29.35 25.36 4.71
CA SER A 553 30.13 25.54 3.48
C SER A 553 31.32 26.48 3.68
N GLN A 554 32.50 25.92 3.98
CA GLN A 554 33.77 26.57 3.68
C GLN A 554 34.07 26.42 2.19
N ASP A 555 34.60 27.48 1.57
CA ASP A 555 34.97 27.48 0.15
C ASP A 555 36.08 26.47 -0.13
N ILE A 556 35.71 25.28 -0.61
CA ILE A 556 36.67 24.33 -1.20
C ILE A 556 37.13 24.93 -2.53
N PRO A 557 38.41 25.34 -2.69
CA PRO A 557 38.84 25.96 -3.93
C PRO A 557 38.77 24.95 -5.07
N LEU A 558 38.08 25.31 -6.15
CA LEU A 558 38.02 24.51 -7.37
C LEU A 558 39.39 24.53 -8.07
N GLY A 559 40.27 23.62 -7.65
CA GLY A 559 41.58 23.42 -8.25
C GLY A 559 41.45 22.99 -9.71
N ALA A 560 41.74 23.91 -10.63
CA ALA A 560 41.77 23.62 -12.06
C ALA A 560 42.83 22.55 -12.39
N GLY A 561 42.57 21.74 -13.41
CA GLY A 561 43.40 20.60 -13.76
C GLY A 561 44.84 20.97 -14.15
N GLY A 562 45.81 20.32 -13.51
CA GLY A 562 47.23 20.41 -13.85
C GLY A 562 47.74 19.06 -14.34
N ASN A 563 48.02 18.95 -15.63
CA ASN A 563 48.66 17.76 -16.21
C ASN A 563 50.17 17.83 -15.94
N SER A 564 50.75 16.82 -15.31
CA SER A 564 52.22 16.69 -15.19
C SER A 564 52.62 15.22 -15.22
N THR A 565 53.62 14.92 -16.05
CA THR A 565 54.24 13.60 -16.21
C THR A 565 55.49 13.47 -15.32
N ASP A 566 56.09 12.28 -15.36
CA ASP A 566 57.37 11.91 -14.75
C ASP A 566 57.30 11.71 -13.21
N GLY A 567 57.99 10.73 -12.62
CA GLY A 567 58.75 9.62 -13.22
C GLY A 567 59.66 8.93 -12.19
N ASN A 568 59.87 7.61 -12.35
CA ASN A 568 60.72 6.72 -11.51
C ASN A 568 60.26 6.47 -10.05
N ALA A 569 60.56 5.33 -9.41
CA ALA A 569 60.96 3.99 -9.89
C ALA A 569 60.90 2.94 -8.75
N ALA A 570 61.08 1.66 -9.10
CA ALA A 570 61.24 0.48 -8.24
C ALA A 570 60.00 -0.02 -7.46
N SER A 571 59.73 -1.33 -7.34
CA SER A 571 60.32 -2.49 -8.05
C SER A 571 59.34 -3.67 -8.06
N SER A 572 59.46 -4.56 -9.04
CA SER A 572 58.59 -5.71 -9.26
C SER A 572 59.05 -6.98 -8.53
N GLN A 573 58.10 -7.90 -8.24
CA GLN A 573 58.11 -9.27 -8.79
C GLN A 573 56.86 -10.09 -8.37
N SER A 574 56.38 -10.94 -9.28
CA SER A 574 55.55 -12.11 -8.97
C SER A 574 56.44 -13.35 -8.82
N PRO A 575 55.91 -14.50 -8.37
CA PRO A 575 55.75 -15.56 -9.37
C PRO A 575 54.50 -16.45 -9.22
N SER A 576 54.25 -17.27 -10.23
CA SER A 576 53.32 -18.40 -10.24
C SER A 576 54.01 -19.70 -9.79
N GLY A 577 53.24 -20.69 -9.32
CA GLY A 577 53.72 -22.03 -8.96
C GLY A 577 52.55 -23.00 -8.74
N ALA A 578 52.73 -24.29 -9.05
CA ALA A 578 51.63 -25.26 -9.17
C ALA A 578 51.99 -26.68 -8.69
N LEU A 579 50.98 -27.56 -8.72
CA LEU A 579 50.99 -29.02 -8.52
C LEU A 579 50.98 -29.54 -7.05
N ALA A 580 50.60 -30.81 -6.92
CA ALA A 580 50.21 -31.53 -5.70
C ALA A 580 50.79 -32.98 -5.74
N PRO A 581 50.34 -33.99 -4.96
CA PRO A 581 49.63 -34.03 -3.67
C PRO A 581 50.39 -34.82 -2.58
N GLY A 582 49.87 -34.91 -1.33
CA GLY A 582 50.57 -35.65 -0.27
C GLY A 582 49.75 -36.14 0.95
N ASN A 583 49.38 -37.42 0.92
CA ASN A 583 49.21 -38.36 2.05
C ASN A 583 48.53 -37.92 3.37
N LEU A 584 47.36 -38.52 3.63
CA LEU A 584 47.00 -39.06 4.96
C LEU A 584 46.23 -40.37 4.78
N LYS A 585 46.56 -41.40 5.59
CA LYS A 585 46.07 -42.78 5.39
C LYS A 585 44.88 -43.10 6.28
N VAL A 586 43.88 -43.79 5.71
CA VAL A 586 42.79 -44.44 6.44
C VAL A 586 43.28 -45.78 7.00
N ALA A 587 42.87 -46.12 8.22
CA ALA A 587 43.00 -47.47 8.79
C ALA A 587 41.65 -48.19 8.73
N VAL A 588 41.66 -49.46 8.28
CA VAL A 588 40.46 -50.32 8.18
C VAL A 588 40.77 -51.66 8.82
N THR A 589 39.86 -52.16 9.65
CA THR A 589 39.88 -53.53 10.20
C THR A 589 38.71 -54.35 9.68
N THR A 590 39.00 -55.50 9.09
CA THR A 590 38.06 -56.60 8.74
C THR A 590 38.14 -57.68 9.84
N VAL A 591 37.39 -58.80 9.90
CA VAL A 591 36.65 -59.70 8.97
C VAL A 591 35.56 -60.43 9.83
N PRO A 592 34.72 -61.41 9.39
CA PRO A 592 34.17 -61.80 8.08
C PRO A 592 32.63 -61.48 8.05
N SER A 593 31.60 -62.24 7.62
CA SER A 593 31.40 -63.63 7.10
C SER A 593 30.16 -63.77 6.16
N ARG A 594 29.19 -64.68 6.41
CA ARG A 594 27.98 -64.95 5.60
C ARG A 594 26.83 -65.56 6.42
N SER A 595 25.59 -65.17 6.10
CA SER A 595 24.45 -66.09 5.88
C SER A 595 23.40 -65.43 4.97
N ALA A 596 22.61 -66.21 4.23
CA ALA A 596 21.69 -65.68 3.22
C ALA A 596 20.31 -65.28 3.78
N GLY A 597 19.71 -64.23 3.20
CA GLY A 597 18.34 -63.78 3.44
C GLY A 597 17.86 -62.93 2.27
N ILE A 598 16.54 -62.85 2.05
CA ILE A 598 15.96 -62.11 0.91
C ILE A 598 16.15 -60.61 1.14
N ASP A 599 16.79 -59.91 0.20
CA ASP A 599 17.24 -58.53 0.40
C ASP A 599 16.07 -57.52 0.34
N ALA A 600 15.80 -56.87 1.47
CA ALA A 600 14.85 -55.79 1.59
C ALA A 600 15.17 -54.59 0.67
N ARG A 601 16.45 -54.40 0.28
CA ARG A 601 16.87 -53.36 -0.68
C ARG A 601 16.34 -53.63 -2.08
N ALA A 602 16.18 -54.89 -2.49
CA ALA A 602 15.57 -55.22 -3.77
C ALA A 602 14.07 -54.88 -3.78
N LEU A 603 13.36 -55.16 -2.69
CA LEU A 603 11.95 -54.75 -2.50
C LEU A 603 11.79 -53.22 -2.48
N ALA A 604 12.67 -52.51 -1.77
CA ALA A 604 12.69 -51.04 -1.75
C ALA A 604 12.99 -50.45 -3.14
N LEU A 605 13.92 -51.04 -3.90
CA LEU A 605 14.24 -50.61 -5.27
C LEU A 605 13.05 -50.82 -6.22
N VAL A 606 12.37 -51.97 -6.14
CA VAL A 606 11.15 -52.23 -6.93
C VAL A 606 10.02 -51.26 -6.57
N ALA A 607 9.85 -50.94 -5.28
CA ALA A 607 8.87 -49.94 -4.85
C ALA A 607 9.20 -48.53 -5.36
N LEU A 608 10.48 -48.11 -5.31
CA LEU A 608 10.93 -46.83 -5.85
C LEU A 608 10.77 -46.75 -7.37
N ILE A 609 11.03 -47.82 -8.11
CA ILE A 609 10.78 -47.91 -9.55
C ILE A 609 9.28 -47.81 -9.85
N ALA A 610 8.43 -48.50 -9.08
CA ALA A 610 6.98 -48.42 -9.24
C ALA A 610 6.43 -47.00 -8.96
N ILE A 611 6.93 -46.33 -7.92
CA ILE A 611 6.59 -44.92 -7.61
C ILE A 611 7.08 -43.99 -8.73
N GLY A 612 8.31 -44.18 -9.23
CA GLY A 612 8.84 -43.40 -10.35
C GLY A 612 8.04 -43.57 -11.64
N LEU A 613 7.61 -44.80 -11.95
CA LEU A 613 6.76 -45.09 -13.10
C LEU A 613 5.34 -44.52 -12.93
N ALA A 614 4.76 -44.57 -11.72
CA ALA A 614 3.48 -43.94 -11.42
C ALA A 614 3.56 -42.41 -11.54
N MET A 615 4.63 -41.79 -11.04
CA MET A 615 4.85 -40.35 -11.17
C MET A 615 5.10 -39.94 -12.63
N MET A 616 5.84 -40.73 -13.40
CA MET A 616 5.98 -40.56 -14.86
C MET A 616 4.64 -40.69 -15.59
N ALA A 617 3.77 -41.64 -15.20
CA ALA A 617 2.44 -41.79 -15.77
C ALA A 617 1.53 -40.60 -15.43
N VAL A 618 1.57 -40.08 -14.20
CA VAL A 618 0.86 -38.87 -13.79
C VAL A 618 1.37 -37.64 -14.56
N LEU A 619 2.69 -37.45 -14.65
CA LEU A 619 3.29 -36.36 -15.44
C LEU A 619 2.97 -36.47 -16.94
N TYR A 620 2.92 -37.68 -17.49
CA TYR A 620 2.49 -37.94 -18.87
C TYR A 620 1.00 -37.62 -19.07
N LEU A 621 0.13 -37.99 -18.12
CA LEU A 621 -1.30 -37.68 -18.16
C LEU A 621 -1.57 -36.17 -17.98
N LEU A 622 -0.82 -35.47 -17.12
CA LEU A 622 -0.86 -34.01 -16.98
C LEU A 622 -0.37 -33.34 -18.27
N LYS A 623 0.78 -33.77 -18.82
CA LYS A 623 1.28 -33.26 -20.11
C LYS A 623 0.32 -33.53 -21.28
N ARG A 624 -0.42 -34.65 -21.24
CA ARG A 624 -1.48 -34.97 -22.22
C ARG A 624 -2.76 -34.15 -21.99
N ARG A 625 -3.06 -33.74 -20.75
CA ARG A 625 -4.16 -32.79 -20.44
C ARG A 625 -3.84 -31.34 -20.82
N HIS A 626 -2.57 -30.95 -20.78
CA HIS A 626 -2.09 -29.65 -21.27
C HIS A 626 -1.68 -29.66 -22.75
N GLY A 627 -1.83 -30.80 -23.44
CA GLY A 627 -1.39 -31.03 -24.81
C GLY A 627 -2.23 -30.35 -25.90
N GLU A 628 -2.99 -29.30 -25.57
CA GLU A 628 -3.81 -28.54 -26.53
C GLU A 628 -4.01 -27.07 -26.09
N ILE A 629 -2.96 -26.46 -25.52
CA ILE A 629 -2.88 -25.00 -25.35
C ILE A 629 -1.69 -24.49 -26.17
N GLY A 630 -1.98 -23.98 -27.36
CA GLY A 630 -1.04 -23.12 -28.08
C GLY A 630 -0.80 -21.85 -27.26
N VAL A 631 0.40 -21.72 -26.68
CA VAL A 631 0.79 -20.51 -25.96
C VAL A 631 0.95 -19.40 -26.99
N ARG A 632 -0.07 -18.54 -27.13
CA ARG A 632 -0.10 -17.43 -28.09
C ARG A 632 1.23 -16.66 -28.04
N PRO A 633 1.86 -16.30 -29.18
CA PRO A 633 3.23 -15.78 -29.15
C PRO A 633 3.41 -14.56 -28.24
N HIS A 634 2.43 -13.66 -28.13
CA HIS A 634 2.45 -12.54 -27.17
C HIS A 634 2.65 -12.97 -25.70
N ILE A 635 2.14 -14.14 -25.28
CA ILE A 635 2.31 -14.68 -23.92
C ILE A 635 3.75 -15.19 -23.73
N ALA A 636 4.29 -15.87 -24.74
CA ALA A 636 5.69 -16.30 -24.73
C ALA A 636 6.65 -15.09 -24.74
N LEU A 637 6.36 -14.07 -25.54
CA LEU A 637 7.08 -12.79 -25.63
C LEU A 637 7.09 -12.06 -24.27
N ARG A 638 5.94 -11.99 -23.58
CA ARG A 638 5.82 -11.39 -22.25
C ARG A 638 6.62 -12.17 -21.19
N ALA A 639 6.54 -13.50 -21.23
CA ALA A 639 7.30 -14.39 -20.35
C ALA A 639 8.81 -14.45 -20.66
N ALA A 640 9.25 -13.98 -21.84
CA ALA A 640 10.65 -13.75 -22.16
C ALA A 640 11.14 -12.41 -21.58
N ARG A 641 10.37 -11.33 -21.71
CA ARG A 641 10.69 -10.02 -21.11
C ARG A 641 10.82 -10.11 -19.59
N GLN A 642 9.85 -10.73 -18.91
CA GLN A 642 9.91 -10.96 -17.45
C GLN A 642 11.13 -11.78 -16.99
N LYS A 643 11.76 -12.57 -17.87
CA LYS A 643 13.00 -13.30 -17.56
C LYS A 643 14.27 -12.49 -17.79
N LEU A 644 14.21 -11.42 -18.58
CA LEU A 644 15.26 -10.40 -18.64
C LEU A 644 15.17 -9.47 -17.43
N ASP A 645 13.97 -8.97 -17.11
CA ASP A 645 13.73 -8.15 -15.92
C ASP A 645 14.21 -8.88 -14.63
N ALA A 646 13.91 -10.17 -14.51
CA ALA A 646 14.37 -11.01 -13.40
C ALA A 646 15.87 -11.35 -13.43
N LEU A 647 16.56 -11.27 -14.58
CA LEU A 647 18.01 -11.42 -14.64
C LEU A 647 18.71 -10.20 -14.05
N ASP A 648 18.21 -8.99 -14.33
CA ASP A 648 18.70 -7.76 -13.70
C ASP A 648 18.54 -7.83 -12.17
N GLU A 649 17.38 -8.26 -11.67
CA GLU A 649 17.16 -8.46 -10.23
C GLU A 649 18.11 -9.52 -9.63
N LEU A 650 18.37 -10.62 -10.32
CA LEU A 650 19.28 -11.66 -9.85
C LEU A 650 20.75 -11.20 -9.83
N LEU A 651 21.17 -10.36 -10.78
CA LEU A 651 22.50 -9.75 -10.80
C LEU A 651 22.63 -8.70 -9.68
N VAL A 652 21.65 -7.81 -9.53
CA VAL A 652 21.60 -6.79 -8.45
C VAL A 652 21.50 -7.42 -7.05
N ALA A 653 20.93 -8.63 -6.95
CA ALA A 653 20.93 -9.43 -5.72
C ALA A 653 22.22 -10.25 -5.49
N GLY A 654 23.20 -10.21 -6.41
CA GLY A 654 24.43 -10.99 -6.32
C GLY A 654 24.24 -12.51 -6.44
N LYS A 655 23.10 -12.96 -6.98
CA LYS A 655 22.71 -14.38 -7.08
C LYS A 655 23.21 -15.05 -8.36
N ILE A 656 23.66 -14.27 -9.34
CA ILE A 656 24.35 -14.72 -10.56
C ILE A 656 25.58 -13.84 -10.81
N SER A 657 26.58 -14.39 -11.47
CA SER A 657 27.78 -13.67 -11.93
C SER A 657 27.54 -13.00 -13.28
N GLU A 658 28.18 -11.86 -13.56
CA GLU A 658 28.10 -11.09 -14.82
C GLU A 658 28.17 -12.00 -16.07
N GLY A 659 29.24 -12.78 -16.26
CA GLY A 659 29.37 -13.68 -17.43
C GLY A 659 28.36 -14.84 -17.51
N ASN A 660 27.51 -15.05 -16.50
CA ASN A 660 26.32 -15.91 -16.59
C ASN A 660 25.05 -15.11 -16.85
N TYR A 661 24.96 -13.88 -16.33
CA TYR A 661 23.93 -12.91 -16.69
C TYR A 661 23.99 -12.62 -18.20
N ASP A 662 25.15 -12.25 -18.75
CA ASP A 662 25.31 -11.89 -20.16
C ASP A 662 24.82 -13.00 -21.10
N ARG A 663 25.27 -14.24 -20.85
CA ARG A 663 24.87 -15.44 -21.64
C ARG A 663 23.39 -15.78 -21.52
N LEU A 664 22.77 -15.55 -20.35
CA LEU A 664 21.34 -15.79 -20.17
C LEU A 664 20.50 -14.67 -20.78
N ARG A 665 21.00 -13.44 -20.73
CA ARG A 665 20.43 -12.24 -21.34
C ARG A 665 20.41 -12.37 -22.86
N GLU A 666 21.57 -12.59 -23.49
CA GLU A 666 21.73 -12.86 -24.93
C GLU A 666 20.74 -13.93 -25.42
N LYS A 667 20.61 -15.02 -24.65
CA LYS A 667 19.69 -16.13 -24.94
C LYS A 667 18.20 -15.75 -24.87
N TYR A 668 17.81 -14.82 -24.00
CA TYR A 668 16.41 -14.35 -23.91
C TYR A 668 16.11 -13.18 -24.84
N GLU A 669 17.10 -12.32 -25.14
CA GLU A 669 17.00 -11.26 -26.16
C GLU A 669 16.86 -11.88 -27.57
N GLY A 670 17.71 -12.84 -27.95
CA GLY A 670 17.57 -13.54 -29.24
C GLY A 670 16.26 -14.34 -29.36
N LYS A 671 15.72 -14.86 -28.25
CA LYS A 671 14.38 -15.48 -28.23
C LYS A 671 13.23 -14.46 -28.30
N LEU A 672 13.49 -13.20 -27.96
CA LEU A 672 12.56 -12.08 -28.11
C LEU A 672 12.51 -11.58 -29.56
N GLU A 673 13.64 -11.61 -30.27
CA GLU A 673 13.70 -11.37 -31.70
C GLU A 673 13.00 -12.49 -32.49
N GLU A 674 13.29 -13.76 -32.16
CA GLU A 674 12.59 -14.94 -32.69
C GLU A 674 11.06 -14.80 -32.58
N LEU A 675 10.54 -14.67 -31.35
CA LEU A 675 9.10 -14.50 -31.07
C LEU A 675 8.49 -13.18 -31.58
N GLY A 676 9.32 -12.16 -31.85
CA GLY A 676 8.89 -10.92 -32.48
C GLY A 676 8.67 -11.10 -33.98
N SER A 677 9.60 -11.77 -34.66
CA SER A 677 9.52 -12.05 -36.08
C SER A 677 8.37 -13.01 -36.45
N GLU A 678 8.06 -13.98 -35.57
CA GLU A 678 6.86 -14.83 -35.72
C GLU A 678 5.55 -14.01 -35.68
N LEU A 679 5.47 -12.99 -34.81
CA LEU A 679 4.30 -12.12 -34.72
C LEU A 679 4.14 -11.17 -35.91
N GLU A 680 5.24 -10.61 -36.41
CA GLU A 680 5.21 -9.79 -37.63
C GLU A 680 4.89 -10.64 -38.88
N ALA A 681 5.20 -11.94 -38.87
CA ALA A 681 4.74 -12.86 -39.91
C ALA A 681 3.23 -13.16 -39.82
N ASP A 682 2.73 -13.55 -38.64
CA ASP A 682 1.30 -13.82 -38.39
C ASP A 682 0.41 -12.62 -38.80
N GLU A 683 0.80 -11.38 -38.45
CA GLU A 683 0.03 -10.18 -38.80
C GLU A 683 0.03 -9.88 -40.31
N ASN A 684 1.13 -10.15 -41.03
CA ASN A 684 1.17 -9.97 -42.49
C ASN A 684 0.41 -11.07 -43.24
N GLU A 685 0.44 -12.31 -42.76
CA GLU A 685 -0.29 -13.43 -43.38
C GLU A 685 -1.81 -13.27 -43.17
N ALA A 686 -2.25 -12.85 -41.98
CA ALA A 686 -3.64 -12.54 -41.66
C ALA A 686 -4.24 -11.39 -42.50
N VAL A 687 -3.41 -10.42 -42.94
CA VAL A 687 -3.82 -9.36 -43.88
C VAL A 687 -4.01 -9.88 -45.32
N SER A 688 -3.40 -11.02 -45.67
CA SER A 688 -3.46 -11.60 -47.02
C SER A 688 -4.68 -12.48 -47.29
N GLU A 689 -5.22 -13.18 -46.27
CA GLU A 689 -6.36 -14.09 -46.43
C GLU A 689 -7.75 -13.45 -46.20
N GLY A 690 -7.82 -12.14 -45.87
CA GLY A 690 -9.03 -11.41 -45.47
C GLY A 690 -10.08 -11.14 -46.57
N GLY A 691 -10.46 -12.15 -47.36
CA GLY A 691 -11.36 -12.02 -48.51
C GLY A 691 -12.86 -12.03 -48.19
N THR A 692 -13.50 -10.85 -48.23
CA THR A 692 -14.96 -10.60 -48.32
C THR A 692 -15.89 -11.13 -47.21
N LEU A 693 -16.65 -10.21 -46.59
CA LEU A 693 -18.13 -10.18 -46.63
C LEU A 693 -18.67 -8.82 -46.13
N ASP A 694 -19.85 -8.42 -46.60
CA ASP A 694 -20.39 -7.05 -46.48
C ASP A 694 -20.93 -6.65 -45.10
N GLY A 695 -20.86 -5.35 -44.75
CA GLY A 695 -21.65 -4.80 -43.63
C GLY A 695 -21.41 -3.35 -43.21
N VAL A 696 -22.25 -2.43 -43.70
CA VAL A 696 -22.47 -1.04 -43.20
C VAL A 696 -21.34 -0.02 -43.50
N ALA A 697 -21.74 1.20 -43.87
CA ALA A 697 -20.88 2.20 -44.51
C ALA A 697 -20.34 3.30 -43.57
N THR A 698 -19.13 3.76 -43.88
CA THR A 698 -18.54 5.02 -43.41
C THR A 698 -19.15 6.25 -44.09
N PRO A 699 -19.32 7.38 -43.38
CA PRO A 699 -19.28 8.72 -43.98
C PRO A 699 -17.92 9.39 -43.71
N ALA A 700 -17.28 9.90 -44.75
CA ALA A 700 -16.03 10.65 -44.65
C ALA A 700 -16.25 12.18 -44.76
N GLU A 701 -15.32 12.93 -44.18
CA GLU A 701 -14.90 14.31 -44.45
C GLU A 701 -15.89 15.37 -44.98
N GLY A 702 -15.94 16.51 -44.29
CA GLY A 702 -16.53 17.75 -44.81
C GLY A 702 -15.93 19.00 -44.15
N ARG A 703 -15.05 19.72 -44.86
CA ARG A 703 -14.59 21.07 -44.48
C ARG A 703 -15.69 22.11 -44.77
N THR A 704 -15.92 23.03 -43.83
CA THR A 704 -16.41 24.38 -44.15
C THR A 704 -15.84 25.42 -43.19
N ASP A 705 -15.42 26.56 -43.75
CA ASP A 705 -14.99 27.77 -43.04
C ASP A 705 -16.11 28.83 -43.08
N VAL A 706 -16.12 29.73 -42.07
CA VAL A 706 -16.61 31.13 -42.12
C VAL A 706 -18.04 31.41 -42.66
N ARG A 707 -18.96 31.95 -41.82
CA ARG A 707 -19.31 33.39 -41.76
C ARG A 707 -20.33 33.75 -40.64
N GLU A 708 -20.65 35.03 -40.53
CA GLU A 708 -21.49 35.71 -39.52
C GLU A 708 -22.98 35.86 -39.94
N GLU A 709 -23.74 36.66 -39.17
CA GLU A 709 -25.18 37.02 -39.31
C GLU A 709 -26.21 35.93 -38.89
N GLY A 710 -27.42 36.24 -38.40
CA GLY A 710 -27.97 37.55 -38.00
C GLY A 710 -29.48 37.52 -37.63
N ALA A 711 -29.88 38.40 -36.69
CA ALA A 711 -31.24 38.93 -36.48
C ALA A 711 -32.49 38.02 -36.15
N ALA A 712 -32.92 38.13 -34.88
CA ALA A 712 -34.24 38.65 -34.45
C ALA A 712 -35.59 37.84 -34.57
N ARG A 713 -36.20 37.67 -33.38
CA ARG A 713 -37.64 37.84 -33.02
C ARG A 713 -38.75 37.03 -33.73
N LYS A 714 -39.54 36.29 -32.92
CA LYS A 714 -40.98 36.57 -32.70
C LYS A 714 -41.59 35.87 -31.47
N LYS A 715 -42.61 36.51 -30.90
CA LYS A 715 -43.64 36.04 -29.94
C LYS A 715 -44.98 36.61 -30.46
N PRO A 716 -46.16 35.98 -30.23
CA PRO A 716 -46.88 36.23 -28.98
C PRO A 716 -47.80 35.07 -28.49
N ALA A 717 -48.62 35.38 -27.47
CA ALA A 717 -49.84 34.77 -26.91
C ALA A 717 -50.46 33.48 -27.51
N GLY A 718 -51.16 32.63 -26.74
CA GLY A 718 -51.50 32.67 -25.30
C GLY A 718 -52.98 32.38 -25.01
N ASN A 719 -53.33 31.90 -23.81
CA ASN A 719 -54.74 31.81 -23.35
C ASN A 719 -54.86 31.89 -21.81
N LYS A 720 -56.06 32.20 -21.27
CA LYS A 720 -56.28 32.49 -19.83
C LYS A 720 -57.71 32.25 -19.35
N LYS A 721 -57.82 31.67 -18.14
CA LYS A 721 -58.89 31.88 -17.12
C LYS A 721 -60.32 31.36 -17.43
N PRO A 722 -61.25 31.33 -16.43
CA PRO A 722 -61.07 31.30 -14.97
C PRO A 722 -61.94 30.25 -14.21
N GLY A 723 -61.58 30.02 -12.94
CA GLY A 723 -62.49 29.52 -11.89
C GLY A 723 -62.23 30.27 -10.57
N VAL A 724 -63.29 30.57 -9.80
CA VAL A 724 -63.32 31.38 -8.55
C VAL A 724 -64.51 30.81 -7.73
N ILE A 725 -64.58 30.66 -6.39
CA ILE A 725 -64.43 31.58 -5.25
C ILE A 725 -64.24 30.75 -3.95
N GLY A 726 -63.55 31.28 -2.93
CA GLY A 726 -63.72 30.83 -1.52
C GLY A 726 -62.55 31.19 -0.60
N GLY A 727 -62.80 31.76 0.59
CA GLY A 727 -61.73 32.00 1.57
C GLY A 727 -62.08 32.84 2.81
N ARG A 728 -61.22 32.73 3.83
CA ARG A 728 -61.11 33.45 5.12
C ARG A 728 -59.69 33.13 5.65
N LYS A 729 -58.79 34.03 6.12
CA LYS A 729 -58.84 35.12 7.14
C LYS A 729 -59.34 34.57 8.50
N THR A 730 -58.62 34.68 9.63
CA THR A 730 -57.79 35.81 10.12
C THR A 730 -56.74 35.47 11.22
N LYS A 731 -55.71 36.34 11.33
CA LYS A 731 -55.09 36.90 12.57
C LYS A 731 -54.17 36.07 13.50
N THR A 732 -53.01 36.67 13.76
CA THR A 732 -52.15 36.56 14.97
C THR A 732 -52.80 37.21 16.21
N PRO A 733 -52.26 36.97 17.43
CA PRO A 733 -51.59 38.09 18.12
C PRO A 733 -50.27 37.72 18.84
N GLN A 734 -49.58 38.73 19.38
CA GLN A 734 -48.26 38.64 20.01
C GLN A 734 -48.30 38.53 21.56
N SER A 735 -47.10 38.36 22.14
CA SER A 735 -46.70 38.66 23.53
C SER A 735 -46.89 37.52 24.55
N LYS A 736 -46.10 37.43 25.65
CA LYS A 736 -45.18 38.41 26.26
C LYS A 736 -44.00 37.74 27.00
N ARG A 737 -43.03 38.58 27.39
CA ARG A 737 -41.87 38.39 28.32
C ARG A 737 -42.16 37.46 29.54
N ARG A 738 -41.18 36.93 30.30
CA ARG A 738 -40.07 37.68 30.96
C ARG A 738 -39.09 36.81 31.79
N LYS A 739 -37.80 37.22 31.86
CA LYS A 739 -36.76 37.00 32.93
C LYS A 739 -36.31 35.54 33.23
N GLU A 740 -34.99 35.27 33.33
CA GLU A 740 -34.04 35.49 34.46
C GLU A 740 -34.46 34.81 35.77
N GLY A 741 -33.63 34.03 36.49
CA GLY A 741 -32.27 33.56 36.19
C GLY A 741 -31.37 33.50 37.44
N ARG A 742 -30.45 32.53 37.50
CA ARG A 742 -29.23 32.57 38.31
C ARG A 742 -28.21 31.53 37.84
#